data_AF-A0A1Q3PZV4-F1
#
_entry.id   AF-A0A1Q3PZV4-F1
#
_cell.length_a   1.000
_cell.length_b   1.000
_cell.length_c   1.000
_cell.angle_alpha   90.00
_cell.angle_beta   90.00
_cell.angle_gamma   90.00
#
_symmetry.space_group_name_H-M   'P 1'
#
loop_
_entity.id
_entity.type
_entity.pdbx_description
1 polymer ?
#
loop_
_entity_poly.entity_id
_entity_poly.type
_entity_poly.pdbx_seq_one_letter_code
_entity_poly.pdbx_strand_id
1 'polypeptide(L)'
;MDESRIQLWKSFGLSLGVLGLLNFAYAVYLTLKKKNVSVWFGLIALLCYIPFIYLYGYRLDRIIPFSIPQWMVSGNIFLYVGTFLMPTLAYSLFVLVSHFTPENKEHKAWVNFLIAIGIPIAGYLFTQIILPLWQPFDRNFSVHAMLILVITATLVFLFFLIRGVFILATKKAETWQKYQLVWKIPIVIVLPLVGLSVNNGHLFNNFGPSESGIFGDFNNAWFYILAVVNGIMVCLPNLENKIYRLLVFIGRSITFAYTFYFFLVFLPFLPLSVIAIIAIGTGFLMLTPLLLFVIHINELSKDFTHLKTLFPKKLIIGISLLGFWVIPAFITVSYQKDKSALNETLSYLYSPDYSRQYDIDKVSLQKTLNVIKSHKDRRDSRGGIFGNGIPYLSSYFNWLVMDNLTLSDSKINTIEKIFFGNTSFGLRPENIQNDNVQISNISTNSTYDKTQNAWKSWVDLEITNKSGNTWFSEYSTTIDLPEGCWISDYYLYVGDIKEPGILAEKKSAMWIFSQIRNENRDPGILYYLTGNKVAFRVFPFAKDEVRKTGIEFLHKEPVKLNIDNNVIELGNIEETIYEDIETENIAYVFSQQKQKLNSVKRRPYFHFLVDASKDQNSNLTDFIKRIEQVLDANQPLSENGKISFVNSYVNTTTLDNDWKEQYKNQTFEGGFYLDRAIRTTLFNAYQDKSKTYPVIVVVTDSIQNAILDKDFTDLKFTFPESDLFFNLDKNGNLREHSLSENPIKELPEIHRECMFCETVLEHKLSDNSVAYLANNNQPSIIFKKDIFEVSESEIKEKNWQSALTMQGQWTSQILRPEISDKEWLNMVRYSFISKVMTPVTSYLVVENEAQKAMLKKKQEQALAGNKSLDLGEDTQRMSEPSLILLTILLGLAIWYREKRKRQWTE
;
A
#
# COMPACT_ATOMS: atom_id res chain seq x y z
N MET A 1 -15.25 -4.42 25.01
CA MET A 1 -16.51 -4.70 24.28
C MET A 1 -17.49 -5.33 25.24
N ASP A 2 -18.77 -5.07 25.07
CA ASP A 2 -19.83 -5.67 25.87
C ASP A 2 -19.91 -7.19 25.62
N GLU A 3 -20.03 -8.00 26.68
CA GLU A 3 -19.93 -9.47 26.64
C GLU A 3 -21.01 -10.09 25.74
N SER A 4 -22.18 -9.44 25.71
CA SER A 4 -23.32 -9.75 24.84
C SER A 4 -22.97 -9.76 23.35
N ARG A 5 -22.09 -8.85 22.90
CA ARG A 5 -21.70 -8.70 21.48
C ARG A 5 -20.73 -9.79 21.06
N ILE A 6 -19.79 -10.13 21.95
CA ILE A 6 -18.84 -11.23 21.73
C ILE A 6 -19.60 -12.55 21.61
N GLN A 7 -20.63 -12.75 22.44
CA GLN A 7 -21.48 -13.93 22.38
C GLN A 7 -22.27 -14.01 21.06
N LEU A 8 -22.82 -12.89 20.57
CA LEU A 8 -23.46 -12.81 19.25
C LEU A 8 -22.48 -13.21 18.13
N TRP A 9 -21.28 -12.64 18.11
CA TRP A 9 -20.27 -12.95 17.10
C TRP A 9 -19.89 -14.45 17.11
N LYS A 10 -19.62 -15.00 18.30
CA LYS A 10 -19.35 -16.45 18.48
C LYS A 10 -20.52 -17.32 18.03
N SER A 11 -21.76 -16.92 18.33
CA SER A 11 -22.96 -17.65 17.94
C SER A 11 -23.11 -17.72 16.41
N PHE A 12 -23.01 -16.59 15.71
CA PHE A 12 -23.08 -16.59 14.24
C PHE A 12 -21.93 -17.38 13.61
N GLY A 13 -20.71 -17.26 14.14
CA GLY A 13 -19.56 -18.04 13.68
C GLY A 13 -19.75 -19.55 13.87
N LEU A 14 -20.24 -19.97 15.03
CA LEU A 14 -20.51 -21.38 15.33
C LEU A 14 -21.66 -21.92 14.48
N SER A 15 -22.76 -21.17 14.32
CA SER A 15 -23.87 -21.56 13.44
C SER A 15 -23.40 -21.76 12.00
N LEU A 16 -22.57 -20.85 11.48
CA LEU A 16 -21.99 -20.98 10.14
C LEU A 16 -21.09 -22.22 10.01
N GLY A 17 -20.25 -22.48 11.02
CA GLY A 17 -19.40 -23.66 11.09
C GLY A 17 -20.19 -24.97 11.10
N VAL A 18 -21.27 -25.04 11.88
CA VAL A 18 -22.18 -26.20 11.91
C VAL A 18 -22.85 -26.42 10.56
N LEU A 19 -23.40 -25.37 9.94
CA LEU A 19 -24.01 -25.47 8.61
C LEU A 19 -23.01 -25.97 7.55
N GLY A 20 -21.78 -25.45 7.58
CA GLY A 20 -20.70 -25.91 6.69
C GLY A 20 -20.34 -27.39 6.90
N LEU A 21 -20.19 -27.82 8.15
CA LEU A 21 -19.86 -29.20 8.49
C LEU A 21 -20.97 -30.18 8.07
N LEU A 22 -22.24 -29.83 8.30
CA LEU A 22 -23.39 -30.64 7.88
C LEU A 22 -23.45 -30.79 6.35
N ASN A 23 -23.23 -29.71 5.61
CA ASN A 23 -23.16 -29.74 4.15
C ASN A 23 -22.01 -30.63 3.65
N PHE A 24 -20.83 -30.51 4.26
CA PHE A 24 -19.67 -31.33 3.92
C PHE A 24 -19.93 -32.82 4.20
N ALA A 25 -20.44 -33.13 5.39
CA ALA A 25 -20.79 -34.50 5.78
C ALA A 25 -21.82 -35.13 4.83
N TYR A 26 -22.84 -34.36 4.43
CA TYR A 26 -23.83 -34.80 3.46
C TYR A 26 -23.23 -35.07 2.07
N ALA A 27 -22.35 -34.18 1.58
CA ALA A 27 -21.65 -34.37 0.31
C ALA A 27 -20.75 -35.62 0.33
N VAL A 28 -20.01 -35.85 1.41
CA VAL A 28 -19.17 -37.05 1.59
C VAL A 28 -20.04 -38.31 1.62
N TYR A 29 -21.14 -38.28 2.38
CA TYR A 29 -22.09 -39.40 2.47
C TYR A 29 -22.65 -39.78 1.09
N LEU A 30 -23.13 -38.79 0.31
CA LEU A 30 -23.66 -39.03 -1.03
C LEU A 30 -22.60 -39.56 -1.98
N THR A 31 -21.37 -39.06 -1.89
CA THR A 31 -20.24 -39.49 -2.73
C THR A 31 -19.87 -40.95 -2.45
N LEU A 32 -19.73 -41.32 -1.17
CA LEU A 32 -19.42 -42.68 -0.74
C LEU A 32 -20.54 -43.66 -1.11
N LYS A 33 -21.81 -43.23 -0.99
CA LYS A 33 -22.98 -44.04 -1.34
C LYS A 33 -23.37 -43.97 -2.82
N LYS A 34 -22.68 -43.17 -3.64
CA LYS A 34 -22.99 -42.89 -5.05
C LYS A 34 -24.47 -42.55 -5.29
N LYS A 35 -25.06 -41.76 -4.38
CA LYS A 35 -26.47 -41.34 -4.45
C LYS A 35 -26.60 -39.94 -5.02
N ASN A 36 -27.70 -39.68 -5.73
CA ASN A 36 -28.05 -38.35 -6.20
C ASN A 36 -28.47 -37.45 -5.02
N VAL A 37 -28.35 -36.14 -5.22
CA VAL A 37 -28.78 -35.14 -4.23
C VAL A 37 -30.30 -35.17 -4.09
N SER A 38 -30.77 -35.19 -2.85
CA SER A 38 -32.20 -35.17 -2.53
C SER A 38 -32.80 -33.78 -2.73
N VAL A 39 -34.07 -33.72 -3.11
CA VAL A 39 -34.85 -32.47 -3.17
C VAL A 39 -34.93 -31.79 -1.81
N TRP A 40 -35.00 -32.59 -0.75
CA TRP A 40 -35.05 -32.11 0.62
C TRP A 40 -33.81 -31.31 0.99
N PHE A 41 -32.64 -31.63 0.43
CA PHE A 41 -31.45 -30.81 0.60
C PHE A 41 -31.67 -29.40 0.07
N GLY A 42 -32.23 -29.26 -1.14
CA GLY A 42 -32.52 -27.96 -1.73
C GLY A 42 -33.43 -27.10 -0.85
N LEU A 43 -34.53 -27.69 -0.35
CA LEU A 43 -35.47 -27.01 0.55
C LEU A 43 -34.83 -26.63 1.90
N ILE A 44 -34.15 -27.58 2.56
CA ILE A 44 -33.53 -27.37 3.86
C ILE A 44 -32.44 -26.28 3.76
N ALA A 45 -31.61 -26.33 2.73
CA ALA A 45 -30.57 -25.32 2.52
C ALA A 45 -31.16 -23.92 2.33
N LEU A 46 -32.23 -23.75 1.53
CA LEU A 46 -32.90 -22.44 1.43
C LEU A 46 -33.46 -21.99 2.79
N LEU A 47 -34.11 -22.89 3.53
CA LEU A 47 -34.70 -22.60 4.85
C LEU A 47 -33.67 -22.32 5.95
N CYS A 48 -32.44 -22.79 5.84
CA CYS A 48 -31.39 -22.52 6.82
C CYS A 48 -30.56 -21.28 6.46
N TYR A 49 -30.09 -21.19 5.21
CA TYR A 49 -29.14 -20.16 4.79
C TYR A 49 -29.80 -18.78 4.59
N ILE A 50 -31.06 -18.72 4.14
CA ILE A 50 -31.74 -17.43 3.94
C ILE A 50 -32.03 -16.74 5.28
N PRO A 51 -32.63 -17.41 6.29
CA PRO A 51 -32.77 -16.81 7.61
C PRO A 51 -31.44 -16.46 8.25
N PHE A 52 -30.39 -17.25 8.03
CA PHE A 52 -29.05 -16.93 8.52
C PHE A 52 -28.54 -15.59 7.96
N ILE A 53 -28.57 -15.41 6.63
CA ILE A 53 -28.13 -14.17 5.98
C ILE A 53 -28.97 -12.98 6.45
N TYR A 54 -30.28 -13.17 6.54
CA TYR A 54 -31.21 -12.14 7.01
C TYR A 54 -30.93 -11.73 8.46
N LEU A 55 -30.79 -12.68 9.38
CA LEU A 55 -30.50 -12.41 10.79
C LEU A 55 -29.12 -11.80 10.98
N TYR A 56 -28.12 -12.25 10.20
CA TYR A 56 -26.79 -11.68 10.20
C TYR A 56 -26.80 -10.22 9.76
N GLY A 57 -27.47 -9.90 8.64
CA GLY A 57 -27.63 -8.53 8.16
C GLY A 57 -28.42 -7.64 9.13
N TYR A 58 -29.45 -8.17 9.78
CA TYR A 58 -30.25 -7.44 10.76
C TYR A 58 -29.50 -7.15 12.08
N ARG A 59 -28.59 -8.04 12.50
CA ARG A 59 -27.79 -7.88 13.74
C ARG A 59 -26.40 -7.30 13.50
N LEU A 60 -26.11 -6.92 12.27
CA LEU A 60 -24.79 -6.50 11.83
C LEU A 60 -24.22 -5.33 12.64
N ASP A 61 -25.06 -4.34 12.93
CA ASP A 61 -24.77 -3.17 13.77
C ASP A 61 -24.44 -3.54 15.23
N ARG A 62 -24.96 -4.68 15.72
CA ARG A 62 -24.63 -5.20 17.05
C ARG A 62 -23.37 -6.05 17.05
N ILE A 63 -23.11 -6.77 15.96
CA ILE A 63 -21.90 -7.60 15.78
C ILE A 63 -20.69 -6.69 15.55
N ILE A 64 -20.83 -5.69 14.68
CA ILE A 64 -19.81 -4.70 14.32
C ILE A 64 -20.45 -3.31 14.44
N PRO A 65 -20.48 -2.72 15.65
CA PRO A 65 -21.01 -1.38 15.85
C PRO A 65 -20.20 -0.31 15.12
N PHE A 66 -20.87 0.74 14.69
CA PHE A 66 -20.25 1.92 14.08
C PHE A 66 -19.23 2.62 14.99
N SER A 67 -19.26 2.38 16.30
CA SER A 67 -18.25 2.88 17.24
C SER A 67 -16.89 2.20 17.11
N ILE A 68 -16.80 1.05 16.41
CA ILE A 68 -15.51 0.43 16.07
C ILE A 68 -15.05 1.07 14.76
N PRO A 69 -13.90 1.76 14.75
CA PRO A 69 -13.33 2.30 13.54
C PRO A 69 -13.17 1.24 12.45
N GLN A 70 -13.50 1.58 11.20
CA GLN A 70 -13.44 0.63 10.09
C GLN A 70 -12.05 0.03 9.88
N TRP A 71 -10.99 0.78 10.18
CA TRP A 71 -9.60 0.31 10.05
C TRP A 71 -9.25 -0.86 10.99
N MET A 72 -10.03 -1.06 12.06
CA MET A 72 -9.90 -2.20 12.99
C MET A 72 -10.64 -3.46 12.48
N VAL A 73 -11.48 -3.31 11.46
CA VAL A 73 -12.27 -4.40 10.86
C VAL A 73 -11.54 -4.93 9.62
N SER A 74 -11.35 -6.24 9.52
CA SER A 74 -10.58 -6.82 8.42
C SER A 74 -11.40 -6.96 7.15
N GLY A 75 -11.04 -6.24 6.09
CA GLY A 75 -11.62 -6.40 4.76
C GLY A 75 -13.12 -6.06 4.68
N ASN A 76 -13.76 -6.44 3.57
CA ASN A 76 -15.18 -6.19 3.38
C ASN A 76 -16.02 -7.40 3.86
N ILE A 77 -15.98 -7.65 5.17
CA ILE A 77 -16.72 -8.77 5.81
C ILE A 77 -18.20 -8.77 5.40
N PHE A 78 -18.79 -7.59 5.25
CA PHE A 78 -20.17 -7.40 4.82
C PHE A 78 -20.48 -8.08 3.49
N LEU A 79 -19.59 -7.91 2.51
CA LEU A 79 -19.76 -8.48 1.17
C LEU A 79 -19.40 -9.97 1.15
N TYR A 80 -18.34 -10.39 1.86
CA TYR A 80 -17.84 -11.76 1.81
C TYR A 80 -18.82 -12.80 2.36
N VAL A 81 -19.52 -12.51 3.46
CA VAL A 81 -20.52 -13.43 4.01
C VAL A 81 -21.63 -13.70 3.00
N GLY A 82 -22.11 -12.65 2.31
CA GLY A 82 -23.08 -12.80 1.23
C GLY A 82 -22.52 -13.59 0.05
N THR A 83 -21.34 -13.19 -0.46
CA THR A 83 -20.71 -13.83 -1.62
C THR A 83 -20.50 -15.32 -1.44
N PHE A 84 -19.96 -15.77 -0.31
CA PHE A 84 -19.58 -17.18 -0.16
C PHE A 84 -20.74 -18.09 0.25
N LEU A 85 -21.88 -17.53 0.69
CA LEU A 85 -23.09 -18.31 0.99
C LEU A 85 -24.02 -18.48 -0.22
N MET A 86 -23.99 -17.53 -1.15
CA MET A 86 -24.88 -17.56 -2.31
C MET A 86 -24.69 -18.77 -3.26
N PRO A 87 -23.49 -19.36 -3.47
CA PRO A 87 -23.35 -20.57 -4.28
C PRO A 87 -24.17 -21.74 -3.77
N THR A 88 -24.29 -21.90 -2.44
CA THR A 88 -25.15 -22.92 -1.84
C THR A 88 -26.62 -22.68 -2.16
N LEU A 89 -27.08 -21.42 -2.07
CA LEU A 89 -28.46 -21.05 -2.41
C LEU A 89 -28.76 -21.26 -3.90
N ALA A 90 -27.84 -20.86 -4.78
CA ALA A 90 -27.96 -21.07 -6.22
C ALA A 90 -27.99 -22.56 -6.56
N TYR A 91 -27.11 -23.36 -5.95
CA TYR A 91 -27.11 -24.81 -6.11
C TYR A 91 -28.42 -25.45 -5.65
N SER A 92 -28.96 -25.02 -4.51
CA SER A 92 -30.27 -25.48 -4.03
C SER A 92 -31.40 -25.16 -5.00
N LEU A 93 -31.41 -23.97 -5.60
CA LEU A 93 -32.36 -23.63 -6.66
C LEU A 93 -32.20 -24.55 -7.87
N PHE A 94 -30.97 -24.84 -8.30
CA PHE A 94 -30.72 -25.78 -9.41
C PHE A 94 -31.23 -27.20 -9.11
N VAL A 95 -31.05 -27.70 -7.88
CA VAL A 95 -31.59 -29.01 -7.45
C VAL A 95 -33.11 -29.03 -7.57
N LEU A 96 -33.79 -27.97 -7.10
CA LEU A 96 -35.25 -27.86 -7.20
C LEU A 96 -35.70 -27.78 -8.66
N VAL A 97 -35.05 -26.96 -9.49
CA VAL A 97 -35.39 -26.84 -10.91
C VAL A 97 -35.22 -28.17 -11.64
N SER A 98 -34.11 -28.87 -11.40
CA SER A 98 -33.84 -30.18 -11.99
C SER A 98 -34.90 -31.21 -11.59
N HIS A 99 -35.27 -31.25 -10.30
CA HIS A 99 -36.30 -32.18 -9.82
C HIS A 99 -37.70 -31.88 -10.37
N PHE A 100 -38.12 -30.61 -10.36
CA PHE A 100 -39.44 -30.20 -10.83
C PHE A 100 -39.55 -30.07 -12.35
N THR A 101 -38.51 -30.46 -13.09
CA THR A 101 -38.49 -30.47 -14.56
C THR A 101 -38.03 -31.83 -15.10
N PRO A 102 -38.80 -32.90 -14.86
CA PRO A 102 -38.46 -34.23 -15.34
C PRO A 102 -38.47 -34.30 -16.88
N GLU A 103 -37.52 -35.04 -17.46
CA GLU A 103 -37.35 -35.19 -18.93
C GLU A 103 -38.61 -35.73 -19.63
N ASN A 104 -39.39 -36.55 -18.93
CA ASN A 104 -40.53 -37.28 -19.48
C ASN A 104 -41.82 -36.43 -19.61
N LYS A 105 -41.79 -35.14 -19.29
CA LYS A 105 -42.98 -34.25 -19.35
C LYS A 105 -42.80 -33.10 -20.34
N GLU A 106 -43.85 -32.82 -21.11
CA GLU A 106 -43.92 -31.66 -21.99
C GLU A 106 -44.11 -30.34 -21.23
N HIS A 107 -43.02 -29.76 -20.74
CA HIS A 107 -42.97 -28.39 -20.24
C HIS A 107 -42.76 -27.37 -21.37
N LYS A 108 -43.55 -26.28 -21.37
CA LYS A 108 -43.40 -25.12 -22.27
C LYS A 108 -42.55 -24.04 -21.58
N ALA A 109 -41.42 -23.66 -22.17
CA ALA A 109 -40.50 -22.67 -21.59
C ALA A 109 -41.16 -21.28 -21.40
N TRP A 110 -41.95 -20.84 -22.39
CA TRP A 110 -42.69 -19.57 -22.39
C TRP A 110 -43.56 -19.35 -21.14
N VAL A 111 -44.22 -20.39 -20.61
CA VAL A 111 -45.06 -20.26 -19.40
C VAL A 111 -44.22 -19.87 -18.18
N ASN A 112 -43.00 -20.37 -18.08
CA ASN A 112 -42.11 -20.02 -16.98
C ASN A 112 -41.58 -18.58 -17.12
N PHE A 113 -41.28 -18.14 -18.35
CA PHE A 113 -40.92 -16.74 -18.61
C PHE A 113 -42.08 -15.78 -18.31
N LEU A 114 -43.32 -16.15 -18.66
CA LEU A 114 -44.51 -15.38 -18.29
C LEU A 114 -44.64 -15.21 -16.78
N ILE A 115 -44.48 -16.29 -16.02
CA ILE A 115 -44.56 -16.23 -14.56
C ILE A 115 -43.41 -15.37 -14.00
N ALA A 116 -42.20 -15.54 -14.53
CA ALA A 116 -41.05 -14.72 -14.13
C ALA A 116 -41.30 -13.23 -14.42
N ILE A 117 -41.82 -12.87 -15.58
CA ILE A 117 -42.16 -11.48 -15.95
C ILE A 117 -43.34 -10.94 -15.10
N GLY A 118 -44.30 -11.80 -14.77
CA GLY A 118 -45.45 -11.45 -13.95
C GLY A 118 -45.07 -11.00 -12.53
N ILE A 119 -43.95 -11.47 -11.98
CA ILE A 119 -43.55 -11.14 -10.60
C ILE A 119 -43.10 -9.68 -10.46
N PRO A 120 -42.16 -9.13 -11.27
CA PRO A 120 -41.87 -7.70 -11.28
C PRO A 120 -43.10 -6.83 -11.55
N ILE A 121 -43.98 -7.23 -12.47
CA ILE A 121 -45.22 -6.49 -12.79
C ILE A 121 -46.15 -6.46 -11.56
N ALA A 122 -46.38 -7.61 -10.93
CA ALA A 122 -47.18 -7.71 -9.71
C ALA A 122 -46.54 -6.90 -8.58
N GLY A 123 -45.20 -6.91 -8.46
CA GLY A 123 -44.46 -6.08 -7.52
C GLY A 123 -44.66 -4.59 -7.77
N TYR A 124 -44.57 -4.13 -9.02
CA TYR A 124 -44.83 -2.73 -9.38
C TYR A 124 -46.27 -2.31 -9.09
N LEU A 125 -47.26 -3.13 -9.45
CA LEU A 125 -48.66 -2.85 -9.13
C LEU A 125 -48.90 -2.86 -7.62
N PHE A 126 -48.26 -3.76 -6.88
CA PHE A 126 -48.31 -3.81 -5.43
C PHE A 126 -47.75 -2.52 -4.80
N THR A 127 -46.59 -2.02 -5.28
CA THR A 127 -46.01 -0.78 -4.75
C THR A 127 -46.81 0.47 -5.11
N GLN A 128 -47.50 0.50 -6.25
CA GLN A 128 -48.31 1.64 -6.68
C GLN A 128 -49.74 1.65 -6.11
N ILE A 129 -50.33 0.49 -5.87
CA ILE A 129 -51.75 0.37 -5.51
C ILE A 129 -51.90 -0.03 -4.04
N ILE A 130 -51.24 -1.11 -3.61
CA ILE A 130 -51.49 -1.74 -2.31
C ILE A 130 -50.66 -1.06 -1.21
N LEU A 131 -49.40 -0.75 -1.50
CA LEU A 131 -48.46 -0.17 -0.54
C LEU A 131 -48.89 1.22 -0.03
N PRO A 132 -49.44 2.15 -0.84
CA PRO A 132 -49.97 3.42 -0.36
C PRO A 132 -51.24 3.27 0.50
N LEU A 133 -51.99 2.19 0.31
CA LEU A 133 -53.18 1.86 1.10
C LEU A 133 -52.84 1.02 2.36
N TRP A 134 -51.61 0.55 2.47
CA TRP A 134 -51.17 -0.27 3.60
C TRP A 134 -50.75 0.64 4.77
N GLN A 135 -51.60 0.71 5.79
CA GLN A 135 -51.28 1.38 7.06
C GLN A 135 -50.92 0.33 8.14
N PRO A 136 -49.63 0.01 8.35
CA PRO A 136 -49.23 -0.96 9.36
C PRO A 136 -49.26 -0.38 10.78
N PHE A 137 -49.63 -1.22 11.75
CA PHE A 137 -49.69 -0.90 13.19
C PHE A 137 -48.32 -0.69 13.85
N ASP A 138 -47.24 -1.26 13.30
CA ASP A 138 -45.85 -1.11 13.78
C ASP A 138 -44.88 -1.03 12.60
N ARG A 139 -43.97 -0.05 12.65
CA ARG A 139 -42.94 0.21 11.65
C ARG A 139 -41.95 -0.94 11.53
N ASN A 140 -41.60 -1.62 12.63
CA ASN A 140 -40.64 -2.74 12.60
C ASN A 140 -41.25 -3.99 11.95
N PHE A 141 -42.51 -4.30 12.27
CA PHE A 141 -43.23 -5.40 11.64
C PHE A 141 -43.36 -5.19 10.13
N SER A 142 -43.71 -3.98 9.71
CA SER A 142 -43.83 -3.63 8.28
C SER A 142 -42.53 -3.85 7.51
N VAL A 143 -41.39 -3.42 8.05
CA VAL A 143 -40.08 -3.61 7.42
C VAL A 143 -39.75 -5.09 7.27
N HIS A 144 -39.94 -5.88 8.32
CA HIS A 144 -39.67 -7.32 8.27
C HIS A 144 -40.61 -8.06 7.32
N ALA A 145 -41.91 -7.73 7.31
CA ALA A 145 -42.89 -8.32 6.40
C ALA A 145 -42.55 -8.01 4.93
N MET A 146 -42.18 -6.75 4.63
CA MET A 146 -41.74 -6.35 3.29
C MET A 146 -40.48 -7.10 2.85
N LEU A 147 -39.49 -7.22 3.72
CA LEU A 147 -38.26 -7.95 3.40
C LEU A 147 -38.52 -9.43 3.10
N ILE A 148 -39.37 -10.09 3.90
CA ILE A 148 -39.77 -11.48 3.65
C ILE A 148 -40.48 -11.59 2.30
N LEU A 149 -41.42 -10.69 2.00
CA LEU A 149 -42.14 -10.67 0.72
C LEU A 149 -41.17 -10.51 -0.47
N VAL A 150 -40.21 -9.59 -0.38
CA VAL A 150 -39.18 -9.38 -1.41
C VAL A 150 -38.31 -10.62 -1.60
N ILE A 151 -37.88 -11.26 -0.51
CA ILE A 151 -37.08 -12.50 -0.56
C ILE A 151 -37.90 -13.63 -1.23
N THR A 152 -39.15 -13.82 -0.83
CA THR A 152 -40.02 -14.84 -1.43
C THR A 152 -40.27 -14.56 -2.92
N ALA A 153 -40.61 -13.32 -3.27
CA ALA A 153 -40.81 -12.93 -4.67
C ALA A 153 -39.55 -13.17 -5.51
N THR A 154 -38.38 -12.84 -4.98
CA THR A 154 -37.08 -13.09 -5.62
C THR A 154 -36.83 -14.58 -5.85
N LEU A 155 -37.06 -15.43 -4.84
CA LEU A 155 -36.86 -16.88 -4.98
C LEU A 155 -37.76 -17.47 -6.05
N VAL A 156 -39.05 -17.10 -6.04
CA VAL A 156 -40.03 -17.57 -7.02
C VAL A 156 -39.63 -17.08 -8.42
N PHE A 157 -39.24 -15.81 -8.55
CA PHE A 157 -38.74 -15.22 -9.79
C PHE A 157 -37.54 -16.00 -10.35
N LEU A 158 -36.49 -16.18 -9.55
CA LEU A 158 -35.28 -16.87 -9.96
C LEU A 158 -35.57 -18.34 -10.30
N PHE A 159 -36.43 -19.02 -9.55
CA PHE A 159 -36.82 -20.40 -9.84
C PHE A 159 -37.45 -20.53 -11.24
N PHE A 160 -38.45 -19.71 -11.55
CA PHE A 160 -39.13 -19.76 -12.86
C PHE A 160 -38.22 -19.29 -14.00
N LEU A 161 -37.38 -18.28 -13.76
CA LEU A 161 -36.39 -17.83 -14.74
C LEU A 161 -35.40 -18.96 -15.09
N ILE A 162 -34.73 -19.53 -14.07
CA ILE A 162 -33.76 -20.62 -14.26
C ILE A 162 -34.43 -21.82 -14.90
N ARG A 163 -35.65 -22.18 -14.48
CA ARG A 163 -36.41 -23.28 -15.06
C ARG A 163 -36.76 -23.04 -16.53
N GLY A 164 -37.22 -21.85 -16.89
CA GLY A 164 -37.52 -21.49 -18.28
C GLY A 164 -36.30 -21.65 -19.18
N VAL A 165 -35.15 -21.19 -18.72
CA VAL A 165 -33.86 -21.26 -19.43
C VAL A 165 -33.35 -22.70 -19.50
N PHE A 166 -33.46 -23.46 -18.41
CA PHE A 166 -33.08 -24.86 -18.37
C PHE A 166 -33.91 -25.69 -19.35
N ILE A 167 -35.23 -25.49 -19.41
CA ILE A 167 -36.12 -26.15 -20.40
C ILE A 167 -35.67 -25.80 -21.82
N LEU A 168 -35.39 -24.53 -22.08
CA LEU A 168 -35.00 -24.04 -23.40
C LEU A 168 -33.61 -24.57 -23.83
N ALA A 169 -32.69 -24.75 -22.88
CA ALA A 169 -31.36 -25.29 -23.13
C ALA A 169 -31.35 -26.83 -23.34
N THR A 170 -32.27 -27.55 -22.71
CA THR A 170 -32.32 -29.02 -22.69
C THR A 170 -33.26 -29.63 -23.72
N LYS A 171 -34.37 -28.97 -24.09
CA LYS A 171 -35.39 -29.58 -24.94
C LYS A 171 -35.07 -29.56 -26.44
N LYS A 172 -35.28 -30.72 -27.07
CA LYS A 172 -35.13 -31.02 -28.50
C LYS A 172 -36.36 -30.64 -29.33
N ALA A 173 -36.96 -29.46 -29.14
CA ALA A 173 -37.96 -29.02 -30.11
C ALA A 173 -37.23 -28.71 -31.43
N GLU A 174 -37.52 -29.44 -32.51
CA GLU A 174 -36.86 -29.31 -33.83
C GLU A 174 -36.80 -27.85 -34.31
N THR A 175 -37.85 -27.08 -34.08
CA THR A 175 -37.93 -25.66 -34.42
C THR A 175 -36.97 -24.78 -33.62
N TRP A 176 -36.77 -25.05 -32.33
CA TRP A 176 -35.86 -24.28 -31.48
C TRP A 176 -34.38 -24.67 -31.66
N GLN A 177 -34.12 -25.90 -32.10
CA GLN A 177 -32.81 -26.34 -32.59
C GLN A 177 -32.44 -25.66 -33.91
N LYS A 178 -33.40 -25.55 -34.85
CA LYS A 178 -33.17 -24.90 -36.15
C LYS A 178 -32.81 -23.41 -36.06
N TYR A 179 -33.37 -22.69 -35.08
CA TYR A 179 -33.10 -21.27 -34.84
C TYR A 179 -32.29 -21.01 -33.56
N GLN A 180 -31.45 -21.98 -33.14
CA GLN A 180 -30.74 -21.91 -31.86
C GLN A 180 -29.87 -20.65 -31.71
N LEU A 181 -29.24 -20.22 -32.80
CA LEU A 181 -28.39 -19.01 -32.81
C LEU A 181 -29.18 -17.73 -32.54
N VAL A 182 -30.45 -17.64 -33.00
CA VAL A 182 -31.28 -16.42 -32.89
C VAL A 182 -31.51 -16.03 -31.44
N TRP A 183 -31.72 -17.00 -30.54
CA TRP A 183 -31.92 -16.72 -29.12
C TRP A 183 -30.61 -16.79 -28.31
N LYS A 184 -29.62 -17.59 -28.74
CA LYS A 184 -28.32 -17.68 -28.05
C LYS A 184 -27.49 -16.41 -28.19
N ILE A 185 -27.39 -15.85 -29.39
CA ILE A 185 -26.53 -14.69 -29.67
C ILE A 185 -26.89 -13.49 -28.78
N PRO A 186 -28.17 -13.11 -28.61
CA PRO A 186 -28.55 -12.06 -27.68
C PRO A 186 -28.06 -12.32 -26.24
N ILE A 187 -28.21 -13.54 -25.74
CA ILE A 187 -27.89 -13.86 -24.34
C ILE A 187 -26.38 -14.00 -24.08
N VAL A 188 -25.65 -14.57 -25.04
CA VAL A 188 -24.25 -14.99 -24.83
C VAL A 188 -23.26 -13.98 -25.40
N ILE A 189 -23.68 -13.07 -26.29
CA ILE A 189 -22.83 -12.01 -26.87
C ILE A 189 -23.38 -10.62 -26.56
N VAL A 190 -24.62 -10.32 -26.96
CA VAL A 190 -25.14 -8.94 -26.88
C VAL A 190 -25.32 -8.48 -25.44
N LEU A 191 -26.04 -9.25 -24.62
CA LEU A 191 -26.31 -8.88 -23.23
C LEU A 191 -25.03 -8.74 -22.39
N PRO A 192 -24.00 -9.63 -22.51
CA PRO A 192 -22.73 -9.42 -21.82
C PRO A 192 -22.02 -8.13 -22.23
N LEU A 193 -21.97 -7.81 -23.53
CA LEU A 193 -21.32 -6.59 -24.03
C LEU A 193 -22.07 -5.32 -23.61
N VAL A 194 -23.40 -5.34 -23.69
CA VAL A 194 -24.26 -4.26 -23.19
C VAL A 194 -24.10 -4.13 -21.68
N GLY A 195 -24.06 -5.24 -20.94
CA GLY A 195 -23.85 -5.25 -19.49
C GLY A 195 -22.53 -4.60 -19.07
N LEU A 196 -21.42 -4.93 -19.74
CA LEU A 196 -20.12 -4.28 -19.52
C LEU A 196 -20.18 -2.79 -19.85
N SER A 197 -20.78 -2.43 -20.98
CA SER A 197 -20.89 -1.03 -21.44
C SER A 197 -21.77 -0.17 -20.52
N VAL A 198 -22.84 -0.74 -19.95
CA VAL A 198 -23.68 -0.07 -18.94
C VAL A 198 -22.93 0.06 -17.62
N ASN A 199 -22.22 -0.97 -17.17
CA ASN A 199 -21.43 -0.90 -15.95
C ASN A 199 -20.40 0.23 -16.02
N ASN A 200 -19.66 0.30 -17.13
CA ASN A 200 -18.59 1.28 -17.34
C ASN A 200 -19.11 2.69 -17.72
N GLY A 201 -20.43 2.89 -17.79
CA GLY A 201 -21.03 4.20 -18.06
C GLY A 201 -21.03 4.65 -19.52
N HIS A 202 -20.60 3.82 -20.48
CA HIS A 202 -20.58 4.19 -21.91
C HIS A 202 -21.96 4.39 -22.55
N LEU A 203 -23.00 3.67 -22.06
CA LEU A 203 -24.36 3.72 -22.63
C LEU A 203 -25.31 4.66 -21.87
N PHE A 204 -25.12 4.81 -20.56
CA PHE A 204 -25.93 5.69 -19.73
C PHE A 204 -25.01 6.57 -18.87
N ASN A 205 -24.70 7.76 -19.38
CA ASN A 205 -24.01 8.78 -18.59
C ASN A 205 -24.86 9.03 -17.32
N ASN A 206 -24.23 8.93 -16.14
CA ASN A 206 -24.83 9.10 -14.80
C ASN A 206 -25.38 7.85 -14.08
N PHE A 207 -25.19 6.62 -14.57
CA PHE A 207 -25.62 5.44 -13.79
C PHE A 207 -24.66 5.04 -12.66
N GLY A 208 -23.42 5.55 -12.66
CA GLY A 208 -22.41 5.25 -11.66
C GLY A 208 -21.88 6.51 -10.95
N PRO A 209 -21.48 6.42 -9.66
CA PRO A 209 -20.90 7.54 -8.93
C PRO A 209 -19.44 7.87 -9.34
N SER A 210 -18.79 7.03 -10.17
CA SER A 210 -17.36 7.11 -10.56
C SER A 210 -17.08 6.50 -11.94
N GLU A 211 -15.87 6.78 -12.48
CA GLU A 211 -15.34 6.22 -13.74
C GLU A 211 -15.23 4.67 -13.74
N SER A 212 -15.24 4.04 -12.57
CA SER A 212 -15.08 2.59 -12.39
C SER A 212 -16.39 1.79 -12.44
N GLY A 213 -17.54 2.41 -12.64
CA GLY A 213 -18.82 1.70 -12.70
C GLY A 213 -19.38 1.17 -11.37
N ILE A 214 -20.61 0.64 -11.39
CA ILE A 214 -21.38 0.26 -10.18
C ILE A 214 -20.84 -1.03 -9.54
N PHE A 215 -20.49 -2.02 -10.36
CA PHE A 215 -20.07 -3.36 -9.93
C PHE A 215 -18.54 -3.55 -9.95
N GLY A 216 -17.77 -2.48 -10.15
CA GLY A 216 -16.31 -2.49 -10.24
C GLY A 216 -15.80 -2.22 -11.65
N ASP A 217 -14.50 -1.95 -11.75
CA ASP A 217 -13.87 -1.48 -12.99
C ASP A 217 -13.67 -2.64 -13.99
N PHE A 218 -14.41 -2.61 -15.10
CA PHE A 218 -14.24 -3.55 -16.21
C PHE A 218 -13.83 -2.84 -17.51
N ASN A 219 -13.15 -1.69 -17.43
CA ASN A 219 -12.77 -0.90 -18.61
C ASN A 219 -11.68 -1.55 -19.47
N ASN A 220 -10.95 -2.54 -18.94
CA ASN A 220 -9.92 -3.23 -19.71
C ASN A 220 -10.52 -3.98 -20.93
N ALA A 221 -9.97 -3.73 -22.11
CA ALA A 221 -10.42 -4.32 -23.39
C ALA A 221 -10.49 -5.86 -23.36
N TRP A 222 -9.68 -6.54 -22.55
CA TRP A 222 -9.71 -8.00 -22.42
C TRP A 222 -11.06 -8.54 -21.93
N PHE A 223 -11.83 -7.80 -21.13
CA PHE A 223 -13.18 -8.23 -20.72
C PHE A 223 -14.14 -8.30 -21.91
N TYR A 224 -14.07 -7.33 -22.82
CA TYR A 224 -14.86 -7.30 -24.05
C TYR A 224 -14.42 -8.37 -25.04
N ILE A 225 -13.11 -8.54 -25.22
CA ILE A 225 -12.55 -9.60 -26.09
C ILE A 225 -12.99 -10.97 -25.57
N LEU A 226 -12.86 -11.24 -24.26
CA LEU A 226 -13.30 -12.50 -23.67
C LEU A 226 -14.81 -12.70 -23.77
N ALA A 227 -15.62 -11.65 -23.64
CA ALA A 227 -17.07 -11.73 -23.84
C ALA A 227 -17.41 -12.23 -25.26
N VAL A 228 -16.77 -11.66 -26.28
CA VAL A 228 -16.96 -12.06 -27.69
C VAL A 228 -16.46 -13.48 -27.92
N VAL A 229 -15.25 -13.82 -27.48
CA VAL A 229 -14.65 -15.15 -27.68
C VAL A 229 -15.46 -16.23 -26.98
N ASN A 230 -15.86 -16.01 -25.72
CA ASN A 230 -16.76 -16.90 -24.98
C ASN A 230 -18.10 -17.06 -25.72
N GLY A 231 -18.65 -15.94 -26.18
CA GLY A 231 -19.85 -15.87 -26.99
C GLY A 231 -19.81 -16.79 -28.21
N ILE A 232 -18.75 -16.66 -29.01
CA ILE A 232 -18.51 -17.48 -30.20
C ILE A 232 -18.37 -18.96 -29.82
N MET A 233 -17.55 -19.29 -28.82
CA MET A 233 -17.30 -20.69 -28.41
C MET A 233 -18.58 -21.41 -27.95
N VAL A 234 -19.47 -20.71 -27.24
CA VAL A 234 -20.77 -21.27 -26.82
C VAL A 234 -21.76 -21.38 -27.98
N CYS A 235 -21.64 -20.54 -29.01
CA CYS A 235 -22.50 -20.57 -30.20
C CYS A 235 -22.08 -21.62 -31.25
N LEU A 236 -20.83 -22.10 -31.23
CA LEU A 236 -20.36 -23.11 -32.18
C LEU A 236 -21.22 -24.39 -32.16
N PRO A 237 -21.54 -24.97 -33.33
CA PRO A 237 -22.41 -26.15 -33.41
C PRO A 237 -21.72 -27.40 -32.85
N ASN A 238 -22.53 -28.35 -32.42
CA ASN A 238 -22.05 -29.60 -31.82
C ASN A 238 -21.87 -30.71 -32.87
N LEU A 239 -20.91 -30.54 -33.79
CA LEU A 239 -20.65 -31.49 -34.89
C LEU A 239 -20.05 -32.81 -34.38
N GLU A 240 -20.30 -33.92 -35.10
CA GLU A 240 -19.85 -35.27 -34.71
C GLU A 240 -18.34 -35.52 -34.93
N ASN A 241 -17.64 -34.63 -35.64
CA ASN A 241 -16.20 -34.78 -35.88
C ASN A 241 -15.42 -34.74 -34.55
N LYS A 242 -14.72 -35.83 -34.25
CA LYS A 242 -13.97 -36.05 -33.00
C LYS A 242 -12.99 -34.92 -32.66
N ILE A 243 -12.19 -34.47 -33.63
CA ILE A 243 -11.14 -33.46 -33.40
C ILE A 243 -11.79 -32.09 -33.18
N TYR A 244 -12.74 -31.74 -34.04
CA TYR A 244 -13.49 -30.49 -33.90
C TYR A 244 -14.20 -30.40 -32.54
N ARG A 245 -14.90 -31.47 -32.14
CA ARG A 245 -15.60 -31.56 -30.86
C ARG A 245 -14.66 -31.37 -29.67
N LEU A 246 -13.47 -31.97 -29.74
CA LEU A 246 -12.43 -31.83 -28.72
C LEU A 246 -11.91 -30.39 -28.63
N LEU A 247 -11.60 -29.75 -29.78
CA LEU A 247 -11.14 -28.36 -29.80
C LEU A 247 -12.20 -27.38 -29.27
N VAL A 248 -13.47 -27.56 -29.64
CA VAL A 248 -14.58 -26.77 -29.10
C VAL A 248 -14.72 -26.99 -27.60
N PHE A 249 -14.61 -28.24 -27.12
CA PHE A 249 -14.66 -28.54 -25.69
C PHE A 249 -13.50 -27.89 -24.91
N ILE A 250 -12.29 -27.87 -25.47
CA ILE A 250 -11.14 -27.16 -24.89
C ILE A 250 -11.44 -25.66 -24.83
N GLY A 251 -11.87 -25.05 -25.94
CA GLY A 251 -12.19 -23.62 -26.01
C GLY A 251 -13.29 -23.20 -25.03
N ARG A 252 -14.35 -24.01 -24.91
CA ARG A 252 -15.42 -23.83 -23.91
C ARG A 252 -14.89 -23.99 -22.49
N SER A 253 -14.05 -24.99 -22.22
CA SER A 253 -13.45 -25.19 -20.88
C SER A 253 -12.59 -23.99 -20.47
N ILE A 254 -11.83 -23.40 -21.40
CA ILE A 254 -11.04 -22.18 -21.15
C ILE A 254 -11.93 -20.97 -20.87
N THR A 255 -12.90 -20.71 -21.75
CA THR A 255 -13.80 -19.55 -21.63
C THR A 255 -14.82 -19.70 -20.51
N PHE A 256 -15.03 -20.91 -19.98
CA PHE A 256 -15.88 -21.14 -18.82
C PHE A 256 -15.38 -20.41 -17.57
N ALA A 257 -14.08 -20.19 -17.42
CA ALA A 257 -13.53 -19.40 -16.32
C ALA A 257 -14.06 -17.95 -16.32
N TYR A 258 -14.19 -17.32 -17.50
CA TYR A 258 -14.82 -16.00 -17.65
C TYR A 258 -16.31 -16.03 -17.23
N THR A 259 -17.06 -17.02 -17.72
CA THR A 259 -18.48 -17.17 -17.36
C THR A 259 -18.66 -17.39 -15.85
N PHE A 260 -17.81 -18.24 -15.26
CA PHE A 260 -17.83 -18.54 -13.83
C PHE A 260 -17.46 -17.32 -12.97
N TYR A 261 -16.46 -16.55 -13.38
CA TYR A 261 -16.07 -15.32 -12.70
C TYR A 261 -17.23 -14.31 -12.63
N PHE A 262 -17.84 -13.97 -13.77
CA PHE A 262 -18.97 -13.03 -13.79
C PHE A 262 -20.19 -13.58 -13.05
N PHE A 263 -20.43 -14.90 -13.11
CA PHE A 263 -21.46 -15.53 -12.30
C PHE A 263 -21.23 -15.27 -10.81
N LEU A 264 -20.01 -15.50 -10.28
CA LEU A 264 -19.68 -15.25 -8.87
C LEU A 264 -19.73 -13.76 -8.48
N VAL A 265 -19.32 -12.86 -9.37
CA VAL A 265 -19.41 -11.40 -9.13
C VAL A 265 -20.86 -10.95 -8.98
N PHE A 266 -21.76 -11.43 -9.84
CA PHE A 266 -23.15 -10.98 -9.87
C PHE A 266 -24.09 -11.77 -8.94
N LEU A 267 -23.66 -12.95 -8.47
CA LEU A 267 -24.46 -13.83 -7.61
C LEU A 267 -25.05 -13.14 -6.36
N PRO A 268 -24.29 -12.32 -5.60
CA PRO A 268 -24.82 -11.63 -4.41
C PRO A 268 -25.91 -10.61 -4.74
N PHE A 269 -25.92 -10.12 -5.98
CA PHE A 269 -26.81 -9.06 -6.44
C PHE A 269 -28.05 -9.57 -7.17
N LEU A 270 -28.21 -10.89 -7.35
CA LEU A 270 -29.41 -11.44 -7.95
C LEU A 270 -30.71 -11.00 -7.25
N PRO A 271 -30.79 -10.86 -5.91
CA PRO A 271 -31.99 -10.32 -5.28
C PRO A 271 -32.32 -8.87 -5.68
N LEU A 272 -31.29 -8.06 -5.92
CA LEU A 272 -31.45 -6.68 -6.36
C LEU A 272 -31.91 -6.58 -7.82
N SER A 273 -31.71 -7.63 -8.64
CA SER A 273 -32.12 -7.62 -10.04
C SER A 273 -33.63 -7.40 -10.21
N VAL A 274 -34.48 -8.00 -9.37
CA VAL A 274 -35.94 -7.83 -9.42
C VAL A 274 -36.33 -6.38 -9.14
N ILE A 275 -35.70 -5.77 -8.13
CA ILE A 275 -35.92 -4.37 -7.75
C ILE A 275 -35.44 -3.45 -8.87
N ALA A 276 -34.26 -3.71 -9.44
CA ALA A 276 -33.69 -2.92 -10.53
C ALA A 276 -34.51 -3.03 -11.84
N ILE A 277 -35.11 -4.19 -12.12
CA ILE A 277 -36.06 -4.36 -13.23
C ILE A 277 -37.27 -3.43 -13.03
N ILE A 278 -37.85 -3.45 -11.82
CA ILE A 278 -39.03 -2.61 -11.49
C ILE A 278 -38.69 -1.11 -11.57
N ALA A 279 -37.51 -0.73 -11.08
CA ALA A 279 -37.14 0.68 -10.95
C ALA A 279 -36.67 1.31 -12.26
N ILE A 280 -35.77 0.64 -13.00
CA ILE A 280 -35.04 1.27 -14.13
C ILE A 280 -34.85 0.33 -15.34
N GLY A 281 -35.41 -0.89 -15.30
CA GLY A 281 -35.36 -1.85 -16.42
C GLY A 281 -34.00 -2.51 -16.69
N THR A 282 -32.89 -1.95 -16.18
CA THR A 282 -31.53 -2.47 -16.38
C THR A 282 -31.21 -3.73 -15.57
N GLY A 283 -32.07 -4.10 -14.60
CA GLY A 283 -31.86 -5.29 -13.77
C GLY A 283 -31.79 -6.62 -14.55
N PHE A 284 -32.30 -6.66 -15.79
CA PHE A 284 -32.10 -7.81 -16.68
C PHE A 284 -30.62 -8.06 -17.00
N LEU A 285 -29.79 -7.01 -17.07
CA LEU A 285 -28.35 -7.14 -17.34
C LEU A 285 -27.65 -7.88 -16.20
N MET A 286 -28.10 -7.70 -14.95
CA MET A 286 -27.58 -8.41 -13.78
C MET A 286 -27.90 -9.91 -13.79
N LEU A 287 -28.93 -10.34 -14.53
CA LEU A 287 -29.30 -11.75 -14.70
C LEU A 287 -28.48 -12.44 -15.79
N THR A 288 -27.84 -11.67 -16.68
CA THR A 288 -27.10 -12.21 -17.83
C THR A 288 -26.05 -13.26 -17.45
N PRO A 289 -25.20 -13.05 -16.43
CA PRO A 289 -24.21 -14.06 -16.06
C PRO A 289 -24.83 -15.37 -15.59
N LEU A 290 -25.99 -15.32 -14.91
CA LEU A 290 -26.75 -16.50 -14.51
C LEU A 290 -27.28 -17.27 -15.73
N LEU A 291 -27.86 -16.57 -16.70
CA LEU A 291 -28.36 -17.17 -17.94
C LEU A 291 -27.23 -17.82 -18.75
N LEU A 292 -26.13 -17.08 -18.92
CA LEU A 292 -24.94 -17.54 -19.63
C LEU A 292 -24.34 -18.79 -18.96
N PHE A 293 -24.25 -18.81 -17.62
CA PHE A 293 -23.75 -19.95 -16.87
C PHE A 293 -24.54 -21.24 -17.14
N VAL A 294 -25.87 -21.16 -17.14
CA VAL A 294 -26.74 -22.32 -17.42
C VAL A 294 -26.54 -22.83 -18.85
N ILE A 295 -26.49 -21.92 -19.83
CA ILE A 295 -26.29 -22.28 -21.24
C ILE A 295 -24.90 -22.91 -21.44
N HIS A 296 -23.86 -22.31 -20.87
CA HIS A 296 -22.48 -22.77 -21.01
C HIS A 296 -22.28 -24.15 -20.38
N ILE A 297 -22.77 -24.39 -19.15
CA ILE A 297 -22.73 -25.71 -18.50
C ILE A 297 -23.44 -26.78 -19.34
N ASN A 298 -24.59 -26.44 -19.91
CA ASN A 298 -25.33 -27.39 -20.73
C ASN A 298 -24.56 -27.79 -22.00
N GLU A 299 -23.90 -26.84 -22.67
CA GLU A 299 -23.05 -27.15 -23.82
C GLU A 299 -21.83 -27.98 -23.43
N LEU A 300 -21.14 -27.63 -22.33
CA LEU A 300 -20.04 -28.44 -21.79
C LEU A 300 -20.48 -29.86 -21.41
N SER A 301 -21.68 -30.01 -20.84
CA SER A 301 -22.23 -31.31 -20.46
C SER A 301 -22.51 -32.20 -21.69
N LYS A 302 -23.04 -31.61 -22.77
CA LYS A 302 -23.23 -32.30 -24.05
C LYS A 302 -21.91 -32.75 -24.66
N ASP A 303 -20.91 -31.87 -24.64
CA ASP A 303 -19.56 -32.18 -25.13
C ASP A 303 -18.93 -33.29 -24.31
N PHE A 304 -18.98 -33.20 -22.98
CA PHE A 304 -18.46 -34.21 -22.06
C PHE A 304 -19.12 -35.58 -22.27
N THR A 305 -20.45 -35.59 -22.43
CA THR A 305 -21.22 -36.82 -22.63
C THR A 305 -20.90 -37.49 -23.96
N HIS A 306 -20.59 -36.72 -25.00
CA HIS A 306 -20.15 -37.26 -26.29
C HIS A 306 -18.68 -37.70 -26.23
N LEU A 307 -17.77 -36.87 -25.71
CA LEU A 307 -16.33 -37.16 -25.71
C LEU A 307 -15.95 -38.33 -24.80
N LYS A 308 -16.71 -38.60 -23.73
CA LYS A 308 -16.47 -39.77 -22.85
C LYS A 308 -16.70 -41.11 -23.56
N THR A 309 -17.41 -41.15 -24.69
CA THR A 309 -17.58 -42.38 -25.48
C THR A 309 -16.38 -42.62 -26.40
N LEU A 310 -15.61 -41.57 -26.71
CA LEU A 310 -14.49 -41.59 -27.65
C LEU A 310 -13.11 -41.57 -26.96
N PHE A 311 -13.04 -41.15 -25.69
CA PHE A 311 -11.81 -40.98 -24.91
C PHE A 311 -11.98 -41.42 -23.45
N PRO A 312 -10.89 -41.75 -22.74
CA PRO A 312 -10.95 -42.07 -21.32
C PRO A 312 -11.53 -40.92 -20.49
N LYS A 313 -12.47 -41.25 -19.59
CA LYS A 313 -13.13 -40.26 -18.69
C LYS A 313 -12.13 -39.39 -17.93
N LYS A 314 -11.03 -39.98 -17.43
CA LYS A 314 -9.98 -39.26 -16.69
C LYS A 314 -9.30 -38.18 -17.54
N LEU A 315 -9.06 -38.45 -18.83
CA LEU A 315 -8.43 -37.52 -19.75
C LEU A 315 -9.33 -36.32 -20.03
N ILE A 316 -10.62 -36.55 -20.30
CA ILE A 316 -11.58 -35.46 -20.54
C ILE A 316 -11.78 -34.59 -19.30
N ILE A 317 -11.84 -35.18 -18.10
CA ILE A 317 -11.84 -34.43 -16.85
C ILE A 317 -10.56 -33.61 -16.71
N GLY A 318 -9.39 -34.21 -16.97
CA GLY A 318 -8.11 -33.52 -16.94
C GLY A 318 -8.05 -32.32 -17.89
N ILE A 319 -8.51 -32.49 -19.13
CA ILE A 319 -8.60 -31.40 -20.13
C ILE A 319 -9.53 -30.28 -19.65
N SER A 320 -10.70 -30.62 -19.10
CA SER A 320 -11.64 -29.61 -18.61
C SER A 320 -11.05 -28.81 -17.46
N LEU A 321 -10.40 -29.49 -16.51
CA LEU A 321 -9.73 -28.83 -15.38
C LEU A 321 -8.57 -27.95 -15.86
N LEU A 322 -7.69 -28.46 -16.72
CA LEU A 322 -6.57 -27.69 -17.28
C LEU A 322 -7.07 -26.48 -18.07
N GLY A 323 -8.11 -26.67 -18.90
CA GLY A 323 -8.75 -25.59 -19.65
C GLY A 323 -9.25 -24.48 -18.73
N PHE A 324 -10.00 -24.84 -17.68
CA PHE A 324 -10.50 -23.88 -16.70
C PHE A 324 -9.38 -23.07 -16.02
N TRP A 325 -8.21 -23.68 -15.81
CA TRP A 325 -7.06 -23.02 -15.19
C TRP A 325 -6.26 -22.10 -16.13
N VAL A 326 -6.48 -22.12 -17.46
CA VAL A 326 -5.69 -21.30 -18.41
C VAL A 326 -5.81 -19.80 -18.13
N ILE A 327 -7.02 -19.27 -17.99
CA ILE A 327 -7.23 -17.83 -17.72
C ILE A 327 -6.67 -17.43 -16.35
N PRO A 328 -6.99 -18.13 -15.23
CA PRO A 328 -6.35 -17.86 -13.94
C PRO A 328 -4.83 -17.91 -14.00
N ALA A 329 -4.24 -18.91 -14.64
CA ALA A 329 -2.79 -19.04 -14.76
C ALA A 329 -2.17 -17.87 -15.54
N PHE A 330 -2.80 -17.42 -16.63
CA PHE A 330 -2.33 -16.25 -17.39
C PHE A 330 -2.37 -14.97 -16.54
N ILE A 331 -3.44 -14.77 -15.75
CA ILE A 331 -3.53 -13.64 -14.80
C ILE A 331 -2.43 -13.74 -13.75
N THR A 332 -2.22 -14.91 -13.15
CA THR A 332 -1.15 -15.13 -12.16
C THR A 332 0.23 -14.86 -12.73
N VAL A 333 0.54 -15.35 -13.93
CA VAL A 333 1.84 -15.08 -14.60
C VAL A 333 2.00 -13.59 -14.89
N SER A 334 0.95 -12.92 -15.36
CA SER A 334 0.98 -11.46 -15.54
C SER A 334 1.27 -10.74 -14.22
N TYR A 335 0.62 -11.11 -13.13
CA TYR A 335 0.84 -10.50 -11.82
C TYR A 335 2.22 -10.82 -11.26
N GLN A 336 2.77 -12.00 -11.53
CA GLN A 336 4.13 -12.33 -11.15
C GLN A 336 5.15 -11.47 -11.91
N LYS A 337 4.90 -11.18 -13.19
CA LYS A 337 5.71 -10.24 -13.97
C LYS A 337 5.61 -8.81 -13.40
N ASP A 338 4.40 -8.38 -13.10
CA ASP A 338 4.12 -7.08 -12.45
C ASP A 338 4.86 -6.98 -11.09
N LYS A 339 4.85 -8.05 -10.28
CA LYS A 339 5.62 -8.15 -9.02
C LYS A 339 7.12 -8.07 -9.23
N SER A 340 7.65 -8.78 -10.21
CA SER A 340 9.09 -8.77 -10.51
C SER A 340 9.57 -7.38 -10.90
N ALA A 341 8.85 -6.72 -11.82
CA ALA A 341 9.17 -5.37 -12.27
C ALA A 341 9.10 -4.35 -11.11
N LEU A 342 8.06 -4.45 -10.27
CA LEU A 342 7.93 -3.59 -9.09
C LEU A 342 9.05 -3.83 -8.09
N ASN A 343 9.34 -5.08 -7.73
CA ASN A 343 10.39 -5.40 -6.76
C ASN A 343 11.77 -4.96 -7.26
N GLU A 344 12.09 -5.18 -8.54
CA GLU A 344 13.36 -4.71 -9.11
C GLU A 344 13.47 -3.18 -9.08
N THR A 345 12.37 -2.47 -9.36
CA THR A 345 12.29 -1.01 -9.23
C THR A 345 12.50 -0.57 -7.78
N LEU A 346 11.86 -1.24 -6.82
CA LEU A 346 12.01 -0.91 -5.40
C LEU A 346 13.43 -1.19 -4.90
N SER A 347 14.05 -2.29 -5.33
CA SER A 347 15.45 -2.57 -5.04
C SER A 347 16.37 -1.53 -5.65
N TYR A 348 16.11 -1.08 -6.89
CA TYR A 348 16.89 -0.01 -7.51
C TYR A 348 16.82 1.33 -6.75
N LEU A 349 15.68 1.62 -6.11
CA LEU A 349 15.46 2.89 -5.41
C LEU A 349 15.86 2.86 -3.93
N TYR A 350 15.52 1.79 -3.19
CA TYR A 350 15.57 1.77 -1.73
C TYR A 350 16.54 0.74 -1.14
N SER A 351 16.88 -0.32 -1.87
CA SER A 351 17.90 -1.31 -1.48
C SER A 351 18.92 -1.60 -2.58
N PRO A 352 19.53 -0.57 -3.19
CA PRO A 352 20.30 -0.79 -4.39
C PRO A 352 21.72 -1.29 -4.12
N ASP A 353 22.19 -2.11 -5.05
CA ASP A 353 23.61 -2.43 -5.21
C ASP A 353 24.23 -1.36 -6.13
N TYR A 354 25.15 -0.55 -5.62
CA TYR A 354 25.84 0.48 -6.41
C TYR A 354 26.79 -0.11 -7.46
N SER A 355 27.16 -1.39 -7.36
CA SER A 355 28.04 -2.08 -8.30
C SER A 355 27.29 -2.78 -9.45
N ARG A 356 25.97 -2.95 -9.32
CA ARG A 356 25.12 -3.64 -10.30
C ARG A 356 24.49 -2.67 -11.30
N GLN A 357 24.40 -3.10 -12.56
CA GLN A 357 23.57 -2.45 -13.57
C GLN A 357 22.13 -3.00 -13.53
N TYR A 358 21.16 -2.10 -13.69
CA TYR A 358 19.73 -2.40 -13.64
C TYR A 358 19.09 -2.08 -15.00
N ASP A 359 18.10 -2.89 -15.41
CA ASP A 359 17.29 -2.65 -16.60
C ASP A 359 15.82 -2.93 -16.27
N ILE A 360 15.09 -1.88 -15.91
CA ILE A 360 13.71 -1.97 -15.45
C ILE A 360 12.74 -2.06 -16.63
N ASP A 361 11.84 -3.05 -16.64
CA ASP A 361 10.73 -3.14 -17.60
C ASP A 361 9.71 -2.01 -17.37
N LYS A 362 9.97 -0.86 -18.00
CA LYS A 362 9.17 0.37 -17.89
C LYS A 362 7.70 0.17 -18.29
N VAL A 363 7.41 -0.73 -19.23
CA VAL A 363 6.02 -1.02 -19.68
C VAL A 363 5.25 -1.75 -18.58
N SER A 364 5.85 -2.80 -18.03
CA SER A 364 5.28 -3.56 -16.91
C SER A 364 5.12 -2.68 -15.68
N LEU A 365 6.11 -1.82 -15.40
CA LEU A 365 6.07 -0.88 -14.28
C LEU A 365 4.92 0.13 -14.43
N GLN A 366 4.77 0.79 -15.59
CA GLN A 366 3.69 1.75 -15.81
C GLN A 366 2.30 1.12 -15.61
N LYS A 367 2.10 -0.09 -16.17
CA LYS A 367 0.87 -0.87 -15.98
C LYS A 367 0.62 -1.16 -14.50
N THR A 368 1.64 -1.61 -13.79
CA THR A 368 1.57 -1.93 -12.35
C THR A 368 1.20 -0.71 -11.53
N LEU A 369 1.85 0.44 -11.76
CA LEU A 369 1.54 1.69 -11.05
C LEU A 369 0.12 2.17 -11.33
N ASN A 370 -0.40 2.02 -12.56
CA ASN A 370 -1.77 2.39 -12.88
C ASN A 370 -2.80 1.55 -12.10
N VAL A 371 -2.55 0.25 -11.93
CA VAL A 371 -3.38 -0.63 -11.09
C VAL A 371 -3.30 -0.23 -9.62
N ILE A 372 -2.10 0.11 -9.11
CA ILE A 372 -1.94 0.54 -7.71
C ILE A 372 -2.68 1.87 -7.47
N LYS A 373 -2.56 2.85 -8.38
CA LYS A 373 -3.26 4.14 -8.29
C LYS A 373 -4.77 3.98 -8.29
N SER A 374 -5.32 3.15 -9.19
CA SER A 374 -6.78 2.92 -9.22
C SER A 374 -7.32 2.29 -7.93
N HIS A 375 -6.51 1.48 -7.23
CA HIS A 375 -6.89 0.94 -5.92
C HIS A 375 -6.87 1.99 -4.79
N LYS A 376 -6.09 3.06 -4.93
CA LYS A 376 -5.92 4.13 -3.92
C LYS A 376 -6.94 5.24 -3.99
N ASP A 377 -7.55 5.49 -5.15
CA ASP A 377 -8.61 6.50 -5.35
C ASP A 377 -9.89 6.24 -4.53
N ARG A 378 -9.87 5.28 -3.60
CA ARG A 378 -10.88 5.04 -2.55
C ARG A 378 -11.08 6.19 -1.57
N ARG A 379 -10.20 7.19 -1.52
CA ARG A 379 -10.38 8.39 -0.66
C ARG A 379 -11.61 9.21 -1.06
N ASP A 380 -11.98 9.18 -2.33
CA ASP A 380 -13.28 9.68 -2.74
C ASP A 380 -14.31 8.58 -2.52
N SER A 381 -15.24 8.82 -1.59
CA SER A 381 -16.37 7.95 -1.22
C SER A 381 -17.40 7.72 -2.35
N ARG A 382 -16.97 7.82 -3.61
CA ARG A 382 -17.76 7.73 -4.84
C ARG A 382 -17.50 6.43 -5.63
N GLY A 383 -16.75 5.48 -5.10
CA GLY A 383 -16.61 4.15 -5.71
C GLY A 383 -17.92 3.34 -5.60
N GLY A 384 -18.20 2.47 -6.59
CA GLY A 384 -19.31 1.52 -6.55
C GLY A 384 -19.21 0.49 -5.41
N ILE A 385 -19.98 -0.60 -5.47
CA ILE A 385 -20.07 -1.59 -4.37
C ILE A 385 -18.72 -2.27 -4.05
N PHE A 386 -17.84 -2.38 -5.05
CA PHE A 386 -16.47 -2.92 -4.91
C PHE A 386 -15.39 -1.83 -4.86
N GLY A 387 -15.78 -0.54 -4.82
CA GLY A 387 -14.90 0.60 -5.06
C GLY A 387 -14.41 0.65 -6.52
N ASN A 388 -13.26 1.29 -6.73
CA ASN A 388 -12.65 1.44 -8.07
C ASN A 388 -11.85 0.21 -8.53
N GLY A 389 -11.92 -0.90 -7.78
CA GLY A 389 -11.18 -2.13 -8.09
C GLY A 389 -11.97 -3.10 -8.96
N ILE A 390 -11.24 -4.09 -9.50
CA ILE A 390 -11.81 -5.26 -10.17
C ILE A 390 -12.24 -6.28 -9.09
N PRO A 391 -13.52 -6.70 -9.02
CA PRO A 391 -14.01 -7.59 -7.97
C PRO A 391 -13.17 -8.86 -7.83
N TYR A 392 -12.74 -9.15 -6.59
CA TYR A 392 -11.86 -10.27 -6.20
C TYR A 392 -10.43 -10.24 -6.78
N LEU A 393 -10.26 -9.83 -8.04
CA LEU A 393 -8.95 -9.75 -8.71
C LEU A 393 -8.06 -8.67 -8.11
N SER A 394 -8.61 -7.53 -7.67
CA SER A 394 -7.84 -6.51 -6.95
C SER A 394 -7.30 -7.02 -5.61
N SER A 395 -8.06 -7.85 -4.89
CA SER A 395 -7.58 -8.48 -3.65
C SER A 395 -6.51 -9.53 -3.94
N TYR A 396 -6.66 -10.30 -5.02
CA TYR A 396 -5.64 -11.25 -5.46
C TYR A 396 -4.34 -10.56 -5.91
N PHE A 397 -4.45 -9.44 -6.65
CA PHE A 397 -3.34 -8.58 -7.02
C PHE A 397 -2.63 -8.03 -5.77
N ASN A 398 -3.38 -7.44 -4.83
CA ASN A 398 -2.78 -6.90 -3.61
C ASN A 398 -2.08 -7.98 -2.78
N TRP A 399 -2.63 -9.19 -2.71
CA TRP A 399 -1.98 -10.30 -2.01
C TRP A 399 -0.71 -10.77 -2.73
N LEU A 400 -0.79 -11.02 -4.04
CA LEU A 400 0.32 -11.61 -4.80
C LEU A 400 1.43 -10.61 -5.08
N VAL A 401 1.09 -9.42 -5.57
CA VAL A 401 2.02 -8.38 -6.03
C VAL A 401 2.50 -7.50 -4.88
N MET A 402 1.58 -7.11 -3.98
CA MET A 402 1.85 -6.12 -2.94
C MET A 402 2.02 -6.73 -1.54
N ASP A 403 1.97 -8.05 -1.36
CA ASP A 403 2.03 -8.71 -0.04
C ASP A 403 0.98 -8.16 0.97
N ASN A 404 -0.19 -7.73 0.46
CA ASN A 404 -1.24 -6.97 1.15
C ASN A 404 -0.84 -5.57 1.68
N LEU A 405 0.33 -5.07 1.30
CA LEU A 405 0.81 -3.72 1.54
C LEU A 405 0.37 -2.78 0.39
N THR A 406 0.93 -1.58 0.35
CA THR A 406 0.71 -0.56 -0.69
C THR A 406 2.03 0.17 -0.98
N LEU A 407 2.02 1.11 -1.91
CA LEU A 407 3.04 2.18 -2.00
C LEU A 407 2.42 3.46 -1.46
N SER A 408 3.18 4.39 -0.90
CA SER A 408 2.68 5.76 -0.67
C SER A 408 2.60 6.56 -1.98
N ASP A 409 1.81 7.64 -2.00
CA ASP A 409 1.70 8.54 -3.16
C ASP A 409 3.04 9.21 -3.48
N SER A 410 3.84 9.49 -2.44
CA SER A 410 5.20 10.02 -2.59
C SER A 410 6.09 9.06 -3.36
N LYS A 411 6.10 7.76 -3.02
CA LYS A 411 6.89 6.76 -3.75
C LYS A 411 6.41 6.56 -5.18
N ILE A 412 5.09 6.54 -5.41
CA ILE A 412 4.54 6.45 -6.78
C ILE A 412 5.02 7.62 -7.63
N ASN A 413 4.90 8.86 -7.11
CA ASN A 413 5.35 10.05 -7.82
C ASN A 413 6.86 10.05 -8.05
N THR A 414 7.66 9.59 -7.09
CA THR A 414 9.12 9.45 -7.25
C THR A 414 9.45 8.46 -8.38
N ILE A 415 8.83 7.28 -8.40
CA ILE A 415 9.02 6.30 -9.48
C ILE A 415 8.63 6.91 -10.83
N GLU A 416 7.50 7.63 -10.89
CA GLU A 416 7.04 8.26 -12.13
C GLU A 416 7.97 9.36 -12.65
N LYS A 417 8.52 10.17 -11.75
CA LYS A 417 9.53 11.18 -12.10
C LYS A 417 10.80 10.54 -12.63
N ILE A 418 11.30 9.49 -11.96
CA ILE A 418 12.57 8.84 -12.34
C ILE A 418 12.46 8.17 -13.70
N PHE A 419 11.44 7.34 -13.93
CA PHE A 419 11.39 6.47 -15.10
C PHE A 419 10.58 7.03 -16.28
N PHE A 420 9.60 7.90 -16.03
CA PHE A 420 8.70 8.42 -17.07
C PHE A 420 8.82 9.93 -17.29
N GLY A 421 9.54 10.66 -16.43
CA GLY A 421 9.68 12.12 -16.52
C GLY A 421 8.36 12.86 -16.26
N ASN A 422 7.37 12.21 -15.66
CA ASN A 422 6.08 12.81 -15.36
C ASN A 422 6.17 13.67 -14.10
N THR A 423 5.85 14.95 -14.21
CA THR A 423 5.76 15.85 -13.05
C THR A 423 4.34 15.83 -12.47
N SER A 424 4.01 14.80 -11.71
CA SER A 424 2.79 14.80 -10.88
C SER A 424 3.10 15.43 -9.52
N PHE A 425 2.35 16.49 -9.21
CA PHE A 425 2.21 17.23 -7.94
C PHE A 425 3.46 17.42 -7.04
N GLY A 426 3.71 18.67 -6.63
CA GLY A 426 4.69 18.96 -5.57
C GLY A 426 4.30 18.26 -4.26
N LEU A 427 5.20 17.46 -3.70
CA LEU A 427 5.01 16.91 -2.36
C LEU A 427 4.99 18.07 -1.38
N ARG A 428 3.91 18.17 -0.58
CA ARG A 428 3.87 19.17 0.49
C ARG A 428 4.93 18.78 1.53
N PRO A 429 5.83 19.70 1.92
CA PRO A 429 6.73 19.42 3.03
C PRO A 429 5.91 19.10 4.28
N GLU A 430 6.35 18.11 5.04
CA GLU A 430 5.76 17.79 6.32
C GLU A 430 6.06 18.94 7.28
N ASN A 431 5.07 19.80 7.53
CA ASN A 431 5.22 20.85 8.53
C ASN A 431 5.01 20.24 9.91
N ILE A 432 6.13 19.99 10.60
CA ILE A 432 6.19 19.35 11.91
C ILE A 432 5.79 20.33 13.02
N GLN A 433 5.90 21.65 12.81
CA GLN A 433 5.79 22.61 13.90
C GLN A 433 4.34 23.10 14.13
N ASN A 434 3.95 23.19 15.39
CA ASN A 434 2.71 23.82 15.84
C ASN A 434 3.01 24.80 16.98
N ASP A 435 3.08 26.10 16.67
CA ASP A 435 3.53 27.15 17.59
C ASP A 435 2.68 27.33 18.87
N ASN A 436 1.49 26.70 18.88
CA ASN A 436 0.48 26.82 19.91
C ASN A 436 0.66 25.88 21.11
N VAL A 437 1.40 24.78 20.93
CA VAL A 437 1.63 23.77 21.97
C VAL A 437 3.11 23.80 22.33
N GLN A 438 3.41 24.04 23.59
CA GLN A 438 4.78 24.35 24.05
C GLN A 438 5.12 23.55 25.31
N ILE A 439 6.40 23.28 25.50
CA ILE A 439 6.92 22.76 26.76
C ILE A 439 6.73 23.83 27.84
N SER A 440 5.97 23.51 28.88
CA SER A 440 5.76 24.37 30.05
C SER A 440 6.71 24.07 31.19
N ASN A 441 7.19 22.84 31.30
CA ASN A 441 8.14 22.42 32.32
C ASN A 441 9.00 21.27 31.81
N ILE A 442 10.27 21.23 32.24
CA ILE A 442 11.24 20.21 31.88
C ILE A 442 12.11 19.87 33.09
N SER A 443 12.29 18.59 33.37
CA SER A 443 13.17 18.10 34.44
C SER A 443 14.02 16.94 33.96
N THR A 444 15.24 16.83 34.48
CA THR A 444 16.17 15.76 34.12
C THR A 444 16.68 14.98 35.32
N ASN A 445 16.98 13.71 35.08
CA ASN A 445 17.63 12.84 36.05
C ASN A 445 18.62 11.91 35.34
N SER A 446 19.91 12.03 35.63
CA SER A 446 20.98 11.23 35.04
C SER A 446 21.57 10.27 36.07
N THR A 447 21.66 8.99 35.71
CA THR A 447 22.25 7.93 36.53
C THR A 447 23.41 7.27 35.77
N TYR A 448 24.59 7.20 36.39
CA TYR A 448 25.76 6.53 35.80
C TYR A 448 25.77 5.03 36.11
N ASP A 449 25.76 4.21 35.06
CA ASP A 449 25.83 2.75 35.14
C ASP A 449 27.29 2.28 35.04
N LYS A 450 27.93 2.10 36.21
CA LYS A 450 29.32 1.66 36.33
C LYS A 450 29.60 0.29 35.72
N THR A 451 28.59 -0.54 35.46
CA THR A 451 28.80 -1.88 34.88
C THR A 451 29.12 -1.83 33.39
N GLN A 452 28.70 -0.75 32.72
CA GLN A 452 28.90 -0.53 31.29
C GLN A 452 29.57 0.82 30.98
N ASN A 453 29.97 1.56 32.02
CA ASN A 453 30.54 2.90 31.95
C ASN A 453 29.70 3.85 31.07
N ALA A 454 28.38 3.87 31.26
CA ALA A 454 27.46 4.65 30.44
C ALA A 454 26.36 5.30 31.29
N TRP A 455 25.76 6.37 30.79
CA TRP A 455 24.70 7.13 31.44
C TRP A 455 23.32 6.69 30.96
N LYS A 456 22.37 6.62 31.89
CA LYS A 456 20.93 6.55 31.63
C LYS A 456 20.28 7.82 32.16
N SER A 457 19.65 8.58 31.29
CA SER A 457 19.13 9.91 31.60
C SER A 457 17.66 10.03 31.21
N TRP A 458 16.80 10.31 32.18
CA TRP A 458 15.40 10.65 31.93
C TRP A 458 15.24 12.15 31.72
N VAL A 459 14.48 12.51 30.69
CA VAL A 459 13.97 13.86 30.46
C VAL A 459 12.45 13.79 30.55
N ASP A 460 11.90 14.38 31.61
CA ASP A 460 10.47 14.47 31.85
C ASP A 460 9.96 15.85 31.39
N LEU A 461 8.84 15.85 30.65
CA LEU A 461 8.27 17.01 29.99
C LEU A 461 6.81 17.19 30.44
N GLU A 462 6.46 18.42 30.79
CA GLU A 462 5.07 18.88 30.83
C GLU A 462 4.83 19.77 29.61
N ILE A 463 3.86 19.40 28.78
CA ILE A 463 3.54 20.08 27.54
C ILE A 463 2.14 20.68 27.69
N THR A 464 1.98 21.95 27.33
CA THR A 464 0.72 22.68 27.49
C THR A 464 0.27 23.30 26.17
N ASN A 465 -1.01 23.13 25.83
CA ASN A 465 -1.62 23.88 24.73
C ASN A 465 -2.09 25.25 25.22
N LYS A 466 -1.38 26.31 24.81
CA LYS A 466 -1.70 27.70 25.20
C LYS A 466 -2.58 28.41 24.17
N SER A 467 -3.08 27.72 23.15
CA SER A 467 -3.94 28.38 22.15
C SER A 467 -5.29 28.76 22.71
N GLY A 468 -5.83 29.88 22.23
CA GLY A 468 -7.22 30.25 22.47
C GLY A 468 -8.24 29.39 21.70
N ASN A 469 -7.77 28.49 20.82
CA ASN A 469 -8.61 27.69 19.94
C ASN A 469 -9.19 26.49 20.70
N THR A 470 -10.46 26.16 20.44
CA THR A 470 -11.16 25.02 21.07
C THR A 470 -10.90 23.69 20.36
N TRP A 471 -10.16 23.71 19.25
CA TRP A 471 -9.84 22.51 18.47
C TRP A 471 -8.61 21.78 19.04
N PHE A 472 -8.59 20.46 18.90
CA PHE A 472 -7.46 19.65 19.34
C PHE A 472 -6.18 20.04 18.59
N SER A 473 -5.10 20.24 19.35
CA SER A 473 -3.78 20.55 18.83
C SER A 473 -2.83 19.37 18.98
N GLU A 474 -1.79 19.33 18.15
CA GLU A 474 -0.70 18.35 18.22
C GLU A 474 0.58 19.05 18.69
N TYR A 475 1.30 18.46 19.65
CA TYR A 475 2.68 18.81 19.92
C TYR A 475 3.59 17.99 19.02
N SER A 476 4.55 18.64 18.37
CA SER A 476 5.42 17.98 17.42
C SER A 476 6.73 18.75 17.28
N THR A 477 7.85 18.07 17.52
CA THR A 477 9.20 18.64 17.52
C THR A 477 10.22 17.62 16.97
N THR A 478 11.46 18.07 16.75
CA THR A 478 12.59 17.22 16.37
C THR A 478 13.73 17.37 17.36
N ILE A 479 14.41 16.27 17.66
CA ILE A 479 15.55 16.20 18.57
C ILE A 479 16.76 15.66 17.78
N ASP A 480 17.85 16.41 17.73
CA ASP A 480 19.11 15.95 17.13
C ASP A 480 19.95 15.21 18.17
N LEU A 481 20.17 13.90 17.97
CA LEU A 481 20.95 13.09 18.90
C LEU A 481 22.45 13.13 18.53
N PRO A 482 23.35 13.41 19.51
CA PRO A 482 24.79 13.25 19.31
C PRO A 482 25.16 11.80 19.03
N GLU A 483 26.28 11.58 18.33
CA GLU A 483 26.80 10.23 18.11
C GLU A 483 27.14 9.54 19.45
N GLY A 484 26.67 8.30 19.62
CA GLY A 484 26.78 7.58 20.89
C GLY A 484 25.66 7.88 21.89
N CYS A 485 24.61 8.60 21.49
CA CYS A 485 23.39 8.82 22.26
C CYS A 485 22.17 8.21 21.56
N TRP A 486 21.40 7.39 22.27
CA TRP A 486 20.21 6.72 21.75
C TRP A 486 19.04 6.79 22.72
N ILE A 487 17.82 6.57 22.22
CA ILE A 487 16.60 6.50 23.04
C ILE A 487 16.37 5.04 23.46
N SER A 488 16.22 4.80 24.76
CA SER A 488 16.05 3.46 25.34
C SER A 488 14.71 3.23 26.05
N ASP A 489 13.88 4.27 26.17
CA ASP A 489 12.54 4.17 26.73
C ASP A 489 11.70 5.43 26.46
N TYR A 490 10.38 5.30 26.60
CA TYR A 490 9.41 6.38 26.39
C TYR A 490 8.15 6.12 27.22
N TYR A 491 7.50 7.17 27.72
CA TYR A 491 6.15 7.05 28.29
C TYR A 491 5.30 8.28 28.03
N LEU A 492 3.97 8.10 28.13
CA LEU A 492 3.00 9.18 28.07
C LEU A 492 1.90 8.92 29.10
N TYR A 493 1.45 9.97 29.79
CA TYR A 493 0.23 9.87 30.59
C TYR A 493 -1.00 9.90 29.66
N VAL A 494 -1.80 8.83 29.72
CA VAL A 494 -3.09 8.70 29.03
C VAL A 494 -4.17 8.81 30.10
N GLY A 495 -4.86 9.95 30.14
CA GLY A 495 -5.60 10.37 31.33
C GLY A 495 -4.66 10.41 32.54
N ASP A 496 -5.04 9.73 33.62
CA ASP A 496 -4.26 9.67 34.86
C ASP A 496 -3.25 8.50 34.90
N ILE A 497 -3.19 7.67 33.86
CA ILE A 497 -2.37 6.46 33.85
C ILE A 497 -1.07 6.72 33.09
N LYS A 498 0.07 6.44 33.73
CA LYS A 498 1.39 6.44 33.08
C LYS A 498 1.53 5.19 32.20
N GLU A 499 1.30 5.34 30.91
CA GLU A 499 1.42 4.24 29.94
C GLU A 499 2.83 4.21 29.33
N PRO A 500 3.55 3.07 29.42
CA PRO A 500 4.84 2.92 28.77
C PRO A 500 4.69 2.82 27.25
N GLY A 501 5.68 3.37 26.53
CA GLY A 501 5.79 3.25 25.10
C GLY A 501 6.07 1.81 24.68
N ILE A 502 5.33 1.33 23.69
CA ILE A 502 5.56 0.04 23.05
C ILE A 502 6.57 0.28 21.92
N LEU A 503 7.72 -0.37 22.01
CA LEU A 503 8.69 -0.41 20.91
C LEU A 503 8.16 -1.36 19.83
N ALA A 504 7.94 -0.82 18.63
CA ALA A 504 7.34 -1.55 17.51
C ALA A 504 8.07 -1.25 16.19
N GLU A 505 7.78 -2.03 15.16
CA GLU A 505 8.23 -1.74 13.80
C GLU A 505 7.69 -0.37 13.34
N LYS A 506 8.56 0.47 12.77
CA LYS A 506 8.29 1.89 12.53
C LYS A 506 7.06 2.13 11.66
N LYS A 507 6.92 1.44 10.53
CA LYS A 507 5.79 1.66 9.61
C LYS A 507 4.47 1.31 10.28
N SER A 508 4.46 0.24 11.06
CA SER A 508 3.31 -0.24 11.81
C SER A 508 2.91 0.76 12.89
N ALA A 509 3.89 1.26 13.65
CA ALA A 509 3.68 2.29 14.65
C ALA A 509 3.12 3.58 14.04
N MET A 510 3.73 4.08 12.96
CA MET A 510 3.28 5.29 12.25
C MET A 510 1.88 5.12 11.66
N TRP A 511 1.58 3.95 11.08
CA TRP A 511 0.25 3.66 10.57
C TRP A 511 -0.79 3.68 11.69
N ILE A 512 -0.55 2.99 12.80
CA ILE A 512 -1.46 2.98 13.96
C ILE A 512 -1.62 4.38 14.55
N PHE A 513 -0.52 5.14 14.73
CA PHE A 513 -0.55 6.52 15.16
C PHE A 513 -1.48 7.36 14.28
N SER A 514 -1.36 7.25 12.95
CA SER A 514 -2.23 7.98 12.02
C SER A 514 -3.70 7.63 12.18
N GLN A 515 -4.03 6.35 12.39
CA GLN A 515 -5.40 5.91 12.56
C GLN A 515 -6.00 6.40 13.88
N ILE A 516 -5.24 6.34 14.98
CA ILE A 516 -5.66 6.83 16.28
C ILE A 516 -5.85 8.36 16.25
N ARG A 517 -4.90 9.08 15.65
CA ARG A 517 -4.99 10.54 15.47
C ARG A 517 -6.23 10.95 14.67
N ASN A 518 -6.53 10.25 13.58
CA ASN A 518 -7.71 10.54 12.74
C ASN A 518 -9.04 10.32 13.48
N GLU A 519 -9.04 9.51 14.55
CA GLU A 519 -10.19 9.30 15.45
C GLU A 519 -10.18 10.26 16.65
N ASN A 520 -9.28 11.25 16.68
CA ASN A 520 -9.10 12.24 17.75
C ASN A 520 -8.85 11.62 19.13
N ARG A 521 -7.92 10.66 19.20
CA ARG A 521 -7.52 9.90 20.40
C ARG A 521 -6.08 10.23 20.84
N ASP A 522 -5.60 9.63 21.94
CA ASP A 522 -4.38 9.95 22.74
C ASP A 522 -3.07 9.17 22.40
N PRO A 523 -2.49 9.22 21.17
CA PRO A 523 -1.22 8.59 20.92
C PRO A 523 -0.03 9.54 21.16
N GLY A 524 1.10 8.96 21.53
CA GLY A 524 2.40 9.61 21.44
C GLY A 524 3.39 8.71 20.73
N ILE A 525 4.28 9.29 19.92
CA ILE A 525 5.21 8.53 19.08
C ILE A 525 6.59 9.19 19.01
N LEU A 526 7.63 8.34 18.99
CA LEU A 526 9.01 8.70 18.68
C LEU A 526 9.51 7.85 17.50
N TYR A 527 10.14 8.47 16.52
CA TYR A 527 10.75 7.76 15.40
C TYR A 527 11.89 8.57 14.78
N TYR A 528 12.90 7.89 14.25
CA TYR A 528 13.97 8.54 13.48
C TYR A 528 13.43 9.12 12.16
N LEU A 529 13.93 10.29 11.79
CA LEU A 529 13.83 10.86 10.45
C LEU A 529 15.04 10.39 9.62
N THR A 530 15.91 11.30 9.22
CA THR A 530 17.20 11.08 8.56
C THR A 530 18.34 11.34 9.53
N GLY A 531 19.43 10.57 9.44
CA GLY A 531 20.55 10.64 10.36
C GLY A 531 20.13 10.37 11.81
N ASN A 532 20.69 11.15 12.74
CA ASN A 532 20.40 11.04 14.17
C ASN A 532 19.24 11.93 14.62
N LYS A 533 18.41 12.42 13.69
CA LYS A 533 17.27 13.29 14.00
C LYS A 533 16.06 12.45 14.35
N VAL A 534 15.44 12.71 15.50
CA VAL A 534 14.25 12.00 15.99
C VAL A 534 13.05 12.94 15.99
N ALA A 535 11.95 12.53 15.37
CA ALA A 535 10.66 13.18 15.51
C ALA A 535 9.97 12.73 16.80
N PHE A 536 9.44 13.70 17.55
CA PHE A 536 8.66 13.47 18.75
C PHE A 536 7.29 14.13 18.61
N ARG A 537 6.22 13.35 18.76
CA ARG A 537 4.84 13.83 18.59
C ARG A 537 3.93 13.32 19.70
N VAL A 538 3.07 14.20 20.21
CA VAL A 538 2.03 13.88 21.19
C VAL A 538 0.71 14.51 20.73
N PHE A 539 -0.36 13.72 20.73
CA PHE A 539 -1.68 14.16 20.33
C PHE A 539 -2.76 13.48 21.19
N PRO A 540 -3.96 14.09 21.36
CA PRO A 540 -4.30 15.48 21.14
C PRO A 540 -3.96 16.32 22.38
N PHE A 541 -4.13 17.63 22.25
CA PHE A 541 -4.24 18.56 23.36
C PHE A 541 -5.52 19.37 23.20
N ALA A 542 -6.42 19.29 24.17
CA ALA A 542 -7.51 20.23 24.34
C ALA A 542 -6.98 21.61 24.73
N LYS A 543 -7.85 22.62 24.71
CA LYS A 543 -7.50 23.96 25.15
C LYS A 543 -7.05 23.96 26.61
N ASP A 544 -5.92 24.61 26.90
CA ASP A 544 -5.32 24.74 28.24
C ASP A 544 -4.97 23.40 28.91
N GLU A 545 -4.97 22.29 28.14
CA GLU A 545 -4.61 20.96 28.66
C GLU A 545 -3.10 20.85 28.86
N VAL A 546 -2.72 20.28 30.01
CA VAL A 546 -1.34 19.93 30.35
C VAL A 546 -1.19 18.42 30.29
N ARG A 547 -0.23 17.92 29.51
CA ARG A 547 0.10 16.49 29.43
C ARG A 547 1.53 16.23 29.87
N LYS A 548 1.74 15.08 30.49
CA LYS A 548 3.04 14.64 31.02
C LYS A 548 3.59 13.48 30.21
N THR A 549 4.88 13.53 29.90
CA THR A 549 5.57 12.52 29.09
C THR A 549 7.05 12.52 29.43
N GLY A 550 7.78 11.46 29.07
CA GLY A 550 9.22 11.45 29.28
C GLY A 550 9.94 10.47 28.37
N ILE A 551 11.22 10.75 28.15
CA ILE A 551 12.10 10.01 27.23
C ILE A 551 13.36 9.61 28.01
N GLU A 552 13.79 8.36 27.87
CA GLU A 552 15.06 7.87 28.42
C GLU A 552 16.14 7.86 27.33
N PHE A 553 17.28 8.49 27.63
CA PHE A 553 18.46 8.54 26.79
C PHE A 553 19.58 7.68 27.38
N LEU A 554 20.24 6.92 26.52
CA LEU A 554 21.42 6.11 26.81
C LEU A 554 22.63 6.73 26.10
N HIS A 555 23.65 7.16 26.84
CA HIS A 555 24.81 7.89 26.27
C HIS A 555 26.13 7.59 26.99
N LYS A 556 27.28 7.77 26.30
CA LYS A 556 28.61 7.39 26.83
C LYS A 556 29.33 8.51 27.57
N GLU A 557 29.19 9.72 27.05
CA GLU A 557 29.78 10.94 27.62
C GLU A 557 28.68 11.98 27.88
N PRO A 558 28.93 13.05 28.64
CA PRO A 558 27.94 14.10 28.87
C PRO A 558 27.46 14.70 27.55
N VAL A 559 26.15 14.81 27.37
CA VAL A 559 25.54 15.32 26.14
C VAL A 559 24.72 16.57 26.41
N LYS A 560 24.71 17.48 25.43
CA LYS A 560 23.79 18.61 25.38
C LYS A 560 22.74 18.34 24.31
N LEU A 561 21.47 18.39 24.70
CA LEU A 561 20.33 18.22 23.81
C LEU A 561 19.56 19.53 23.70
N ASN A 562 19.07 19.84 22.50
CA ASN A 562 18.14 20.93 22.29
C ASN A 562 16.74 20.35 22.00
N ILE A 563 15.74 20.75 22.79
CA ILE A 563 14.34 20.41 22.57
C ILE A 563 13.54 21.72 22.53
N ASP A 564 13.09 22.10 21.34
CA ASP A 564 12.57 23.43 21.01
C ASP A 564 13.56 24.54 21.40
N ASN A 565 13.20 25.35 22.41
CA ASN A 565 14.01 26.45 22.93
C ASN A 565 14.74 26.07 24.23
N ASN A 566 14.68 24.80 24.65
CA ASN A 566 15.27 24.33 25.90
C ASN A 566 16.56 23.55 25.62
N VAL A 567 17.67 24.04 26.15
CA VAL A 567 18.95 23.33 26.15
C VAL A 567 19.09 22.56 27.46
N ILE A 568 19.37 21.27 27.35
CA ILE A 568 19.39 20.33 28.46
C ILE A 568 20.75 19.63 28.50
N GLU A 569 21.36 19.57 29.68
CA GLU A 569 22.63 18.88 29.90
C GLU A 569 22.37 17.57 30.65
N LEU A 570 22.92 16.46 30.12
CA LEU A 570 22.74 15.12 30.67
C LEU A 570 24.10 14.50 31.01
N GLY A 571 24.19 13.88 32.19
CA GLY A 571 25.42 13.31 32.74
C GLY A 571 26.44 14.37 33.20
N ASN A 572 27.58 13.91 33.73
CA ASN A 572 28.65 14.78 34.21
C ASN A 572 30.05 14.26 33.83
N ILE A 573 31.03 15.17 33.77
CA ILE A 573 32.41 14.83 33.39
C ILE A 573 33.13 14.05 34.50
N GLU A 574 32.79 14.30 35.77
CA GLU A 574 33.50 13.76 36.93
C GLU A 574 33.38 12.24 37.07
N GLU A 575 32.21 11.68 36.76
CA GLU A 575 31.96 10.23 36.82
C GLU A 575 32.25 9.51 35.50
N THR A 576 32.39 10.25 34.39
CA THR A 576 32.58 9.69 33.05
C THR A 576 34.00 9.14 32.87
N ILE A 577 34.09 7.89 32.40
CA ILE A 577 35.35 7.23 32.08
C ILE A 577 35.60 7.30 30.57
N TYR A 578 36.71 7.92 30.18
CA TYR A 578 37.18 8.03 28.80
C TYR A 578 38.18 6.91 28.50
N GLU A 579 37.68 5.80 27.97
CA GLU A 579 38.47 4.64 27.55
C GLU A 579 38.50 4.51 26.02
N ASP A 580 39.50 3.82 25.47
CA ASP A 580 39.51 3.53 24.04
C ASP A 580 38.47 2.43 23.75
N ILE A 581 37.44 2.77 22.97
CA ILE A 581 36.36 1.85 22.61
C ILE A 581 36.56 1.46 21.16
N GLU A 582 37.17 0.29 20.97
CA GLU A 582 37.36 -0.29 19.65
C GLU A 582 37.00 -1.79 19.70
N THR A 583 36.12 -2.18 18.80
CA THR A 583 35.74 -3.58 18.54
C THR A 583 36.38 -4.05 17.23
N GLU A 584 36.11 -5.31 16.86
CA GLU A 584 36.52 -5.82 15.55
C GLU A 584 35.93 -4.98 14.40
N ASN A 585 34.71 -4.46 14.55
CA ASN A 585 33.94 -3.86 13.45
C ASN A 585 33.77 -2.33 13.55
N ILE A 586 33.80 -1.77 14.76
CA ILE A 586 33.43 -0.37 15.04
C ILE A 586 34.37 0.22 16.11
N ALA A 587 34.70 1.50 15.99
CA ALA A 587 35.32 2.28 17.05
C ALA A 587 34.46 3.51 17.42
N TYR A 588 34.50 3.91 18.68
CA TYR A 588 33.89 5.15 19.16
C TYR A 588 34.98 6.10 19.66
N VAL A 589 34.96 7.32 19.13
CA VAL A 589 35.93 8.37 19.48
C VAL A 589 35.22 9.47 20.24
N PHE A 590 35.60 9.65 21.50
CA PHE A 590 35.07 10.68 22.38
C PHE A 590 35.38 12.08 21.88
N SER A 591 34.51 13.05 22.21
CA SER A 591 34.75 14.46 21.90
C SER A 591 36.12 14.96 22.38
N GLN A 592 36.53 14.58 23.60
CA GLN A 592 37.81 14.95 24.20
C GLN A 592 39.02 14.27 23.53
N GLN A 593 38.86 13.04 23.02
CA GLN A 593 39.92 12.36 22.27
C GLN A 593 40.16 13.04 20.92
N LYS A 594 39.09 13.48 20.24
CA LYS A 594 39.19 14.18 18.94
C LYS A 594 40.03 15.46 19.02
N GLN A 595 39.98 16.18 20.14
CA GLN A 595 40.78 17.40 20.35
C GLN A 595 42.29 17.15 20.32
N LYS A 596 42.74 15.90 20.48
CA LYS A 596 44.16 15.51 20.48
C LYS A 596 44.62 14.93 19.14
N LEU A 597 43.72 14.77 18.16
CA LEU A 597 44.04 14.19 16.86
C LEU A 597 44.74 15.19 15.95
N ASN A 598 45.56 14.67 15.03
CA ASN A 598 46.26 15.49 14.06
C ASN A 598 45.28 16.01 13.00
N SER A 599 45.30 17.33 12.78
CA SER A 599 44.57 17.96 11.67
C SER A 599 45.36 17.79 10.37
N VAL A 600 44.73 17.21 9.34
CA VAL A 600 45.30 16.95 8.01
C VAL A 600 44.42 17.50 6.90
N LYS A 601 44.99 17.76 5.72
CA LYS A 601 44.26 18.20 4.52
C LYS A 601 44.28 17.11 3.45
N ARG A 602 43.10 16.60 3.07
CA ARG A 602 42.93 15.68 1.93
C ARG A 602 42.91 16.47 0.61
N ARG A 603 43.21 15.79 -0.51
CA ARG A 603 43.27 16.41 -1.84
C ARG A 603 41.88 16.36 -2.53
N PRO A 604 41.24 17.50 -2.81
CA PRO A 604 39.98 17.49 -3.54
C PRO A 604 40.17 17.10 -5.02
N TYR A 605 39.15 16.50 -5.64
CA TYR A 605 39.04 16.33 -7.10
C TYR A 605 37.62 16.63 -7.57
N PHE A 606 37.42 17.11 -8.80
CA PHE A 606 36.07 17.33 -9.32
C PHE A 606 35.39 16.04 -9.74
N HIS A 607 34.13 15.89 -9.31
CA HIS A 607 33.21 14.89 -9.84
C HIS A 607 31.98 15.58 -10.41
N PHE A 608 31.90 15.66 -11.75
CA PHE A 608 30.78 16.28 -12.45
C PHE A 608 29.59 15.34 -12.54
N LEU A 609 28.40 15.79 -12.15
CA LEU A 609 27.13 15.07 -12.31
C LEU A 609 26.29 15.81 -13.36
N VAL A 610 26.31 15.33 -14.60
CA VAL A 610 25.75 16.02 -15.76
C VAL A 610 24.36 15.48 -16.08
N ASP A 611 23.41 16.41 -16.24
CA ASP A 611 22.04 16.09 -16.58
C ASP A 611 21.92 15.54 -18.02
N ALA A 612 21.49 14.28 -18.09
CA ALA A 612 21.21 13.54 -19.32
C ALA A 612 19.73 13.09 -19.34
N SER A 613 18.86 13.76 -18.57
CA SER A 613 17.43 13.46 -18.54
C SER A 613 16.75 13.82 -19.86
N LYS A 614 15.48 13.40 -19.98
CA LYS A 614 14.65 13.71 -21.14
C LYS A 614 14.68 15.23 -21.44
N ASP A 615 14.73 15.56 -22.72
CA ASP A 615 14.73 16.93 -23.25
C ASP A 615 16.04 17.74 -23.04
N GLN A 616 17.08 17.19 -22.41
CA GLN A 616 18.37 17.89 -22.21
C GLN A 616 19.35 17.82 -23.40
N ASN A 617 19.00 17.11 -24.48
CA ASN A 617 19.86 16.99 -25.65
C ASN A 617 20.20 18.36 -26.29
N SER A 618 19.30 19.37 -26.16
CA SER A 618 19.55 20.74 -26.63
C SER A 618 20.67 21.46 -25.88
N ASN A 619 20.96 21.07 -24.64
CA ASN A 619 21.89 21.76 -23.74
C ASN A 619 23.30 21.17 -23.79
N LEU A 620 23.49 20.10 -24.56
CA LEU A 620 24.72 19.33 -24.63
C LEU A 620 25.98 20.18 -24.86
N THR A 621 25.98 21.02 -25.91
CA THR A 621 27.16 21.82 -26.27
C THR A 621 27.48 22.87 -25.21
N ASP A 622 26.45 23.42 -24.59
CA ASP A 622 26.58 24.44 -23.57
C ASP A 622 27.10 23.87 -22.25
N PHE A 623 26.60 22.71 -21.81
CA PHE A 623 27.13 22.01 -20.62
C PHE A 623 28.60 21.63 -20.79
N ILE A 624 29.00 21.12 -21.97
CA ILE A 624 30.42 20.84 -22.25
C ILE A 624 31.27 22.09 -22.07
N LYS A 625 30.85 23.22 -22.65
CA LYS A 625 31.59 24.49 -22.56
C LYS A 625 31.73 24.99 -21.13
N ARG A 626 30.67 24.90 -20.31
CA ARG A 626 30.72 25.32 -18.90
C ARG A 626 31.67 24.46 -18.08
N ILE A 627 31.66 23.13 -18.29
CA ILE A 627 32.57 22.21 -17.63
C ILE A 627 34.02 22.56 -17.97
N GLU A 628 34.33 22.82 -19.24
CA GLU A 628 35.66 23.26 -19.68
C GLU A 628 36.11 24.55 -19.00
N GLN A 629 35.23 25.56 -18.92
CA GLN A 629 35.53 26.83 -18.25
C GLN A 629 35.89 26.65 -16.76
N VAL A 630 35.17 25.79 -16.04
CA VAL A 630 35.45 25.50 -14.62
C VAL A 630 36.76 24.76 -14.46
N LEU A 631 37.05 23.79 -15.34
CA LEU A 631 38.30 23.04 -15.35
C LEU A 631 39.51 23.95 -15.60
N ASP A 632 39.41 24.88 -16.54
CA ASP A 632 40.47 25.86 -16.85
C ASP A 632 40.75 26.78 -15.65
N ALA A 633 39.71 27.21 -14.94
CA ALA A 633 39.85 28.06 -13.76
C ALA A 633 40.40 27.32 -12.52
N ASN A 634 40.36 25.99 -12.50
CA ASN A 634 40.62 25.15 -11.33
C ASN A 634 41.49 23.92 -11.68
N GLN A 635 42.54 24.12 -12.47
CA GLN A 635 43.37 23.02 -13.00
C GLN A 635 43.79 21.94 -11.97
N PRO A 636 44.18 22.27 -10.72
CA PRO A 636 44.58 21.25 -9.74
C PRO A 636 43.46 20.25 -9.37
N LEU A 637 42.19 20.64 -9.52
CA LEU A 637 41.02 19.80 -9.20
C LEU A 637 40.65 18.85 -10.34
N SER A 638 41.27 19.01 -11.53
CA SER A 638 41.01 18.15 -12.69
C SER A 638 41.79 16.83 -12.64
N GLU A 639 42.85 16.74 -11.83
CA GLU A 639 43.67 15.54 -11.69
C GLU A 639 42.85 14.39 -11.04
N ASN A 640 42.69 13.28 -11.75
CA ASN A 640 41.79 12.16 -11.39
C ASN A 640 40.29 12.53 -11.30
N GLY A 641 39.89 13.62 -11.97
CA GLY A 641 38.49 14.03 -12.01
C GLY A 641 37.58 12.98 -12.68
N LYS A 642 36.33 12.92 -12.24
CA LYS A 642 35.31 11.97 -12.71
C LYS A 642 34.11 12.72 -13.28
N ILE A 643 33.35 12.06 -14.15
CA ILE A 643 32.12 12.59 -14.71
C ILE A 643 31.07 11.49 -14.82
N SER A 644 29.86 11.79 -14.36
CA SER A 644 28.70 10.91 -14.41
C SER A 644 27.61 11.55 -15.25
N PHE A 645 27.10 10.80 -16.21
CA PHE A 645 25.89 11.16 -16.96
C PHE A 645 24.68 10.58 -16.23
N VAL A 646 23.72 11.43 -15.90
CA VAL A 646 22.64 11.11 -14.97
C VAL A 646 21.29 11.31 -15.65
N ASN A 647 20.55 10.22 -15.76
CA ASN A 647 19.16 10.19 -16.18
C ASN A 647 18.37 9.32 -15.18
N SER A 648 17.51 8.39 -15.62
CA SER A 648 16.98 7.35 -14.71
C SER A 648 18.08 6.49 -14.07
N TYR A 649 19.25 6.41 -14.73
CA TYR A 649 20.44 5.65 -14.35
C TYR A 649 21.66 6.57 -14.25
N VAL A 650 22.77 6.03 -13.74
CA VAL A 650 24.03 6.75 -13.57
C VAL A 650 25.13 6.00 -14.30
N ASN A 651 25.77 6.67 -15.27
CA ASN A 651 26.91 6.12 -16.00
C ASN A 651 28.14 6.99 -15.74
N THR A 652 29.19 6.41 -15.15
CA THR A 652 30.37 7.15 -14.70
C THR A 652 31.60 6.78 -15.51
N THR A 653 32.38 7.78 -15.89
CA THR A 653 33.66 7.66 -16.58
C THR A 653 34.66 8.65 -15.97
N THR A 654 35.92 8.58 -16.40
CA THR A 654 36.99 9.50 -15.98
C THR A 654 37.07 10.71 -16.91
N LEU A 655 37.52 11.86 -16.41
CA LEU A 655 37.61 13.11 -17.19
C LEU A 655 38.73 13.12 -18.25
N ASP A 656 39.68 12.21 -18.15
CA ASP A 656 40.79 12.01 -19.10
C ASP A 656 40.41 11.20 -20.35
N ASN A 657 39.27 10.50 -20.33
CA ASN A 657 38.71 9.80 -21.48
C ASN A 657 38.00 10.75 -22.46
N ASP A 658 37.54 10.24 -23.61
CA ASP A 658 36.66 10.93 -24.58
C ASP A 658 35.23 11.18 -24.02
N TRP A 659 35.11 11.71 -22.81
CA TRP A 659 33.84 11.93 -22.11
C TRP A 659 32.88 12.80 -22.91
N LYS A 660 33.38 13.72 -23.74
CA LYS A 660 32.57 14.58 -24.62
C LYS A 660 31.83 13.76 -25.68
N GLU A 661 32.51 12.80 -26.30
CA GLU A 661 31.88 11.88 -27.27
C GLU A 661 30.97 10.88 -26.56
N GLN A 662 31.36 10.42 -25.36
CA GLN A 662 30.48 9.58 -24.55
C GLN A 662 29.20 10.32 -24.15
N TYR A 663 29.25 11.62 -23.85
CA TYR A 663 28.08 12.43 -23.54
C TYR A 663 27.14 12.56 -24.75
N LYS A 664 27.69 12.79 -25.95
CA LYS A 664 26.94 12.83 -27.23
C LYS A 664 26.22 11.53 -27.56
N ASN A 665 26.76 10.39 -27.11
CA ASN A 665 26.18 9.08 -27.36
C ASN A 665 25.25 8.60 -26.24
N GLN A 666 24.96 9.42 -25.22
CA GLN A 666 24.02 9.04 -24.15
C GLN A 666 22.57 8.97 -24.65
N THR A 667 21.77 8.15 -23.97
CA THR A 667 20.32 8.11 -24.13
C THR A 667 19.66 9.16 -23.23
N PHE A 668 18.99 10.14 -23.84
CA PHE A 668 18.27 11.19 -23.11
C PHE A 668 16.83 10.76 -22.80
N GLU A 669 16.63 10.07 -21.69
CA GLU A 669 15.33 9.52 -21.27
C GLU A 669 15.09 9.67 -19.76
N GLY A 670 13.84 9.53 -19.32
CA GLY A 670 13.49 9.59 -17.90
C GLY A 670 13.78 10.96 -17.24
N GLY A 671 13.80 10.97 -15.90
CA GLY A 671 14.09 12.15 -15.08
C GLY A 671 15.54 12.22 -14.62
N PHE A 672 15.97 13.37 -14.08
CA PHE A 672 17.32 13.58 -13.56
C PHE A 672 17.45 13.03 -12.12
N TYR A 673 17.80 11.75 -11.97
CA TYR A 673 17.88 11.07 -10.66
C TYR A 673 19.18 11.38 -9.91
N LEU A 674 19.30 12.63 -9.48
CA LEU A 674 20.52 13.16 -8.85
C LEU A 674 20.84 12.51 -7.50
N ASP A 675 19.84 12.12 -6.71
CA ASP A 675 20.06 11.42 -5.42
C ASP A 675 20.95 10.19 -5.58
N ARG A 676 20.64 9.35 -6.58
CA ARG A 676 21.42 8.15 -6.91
C ARG A 676 22.86 8.48 -7.25
N ALA A 677 23.08 9.54 -8.03
CA ALA A 677 24.40 9.95 -8.48
C ALA A 677 25.26 10.45 -7.31
N ILE A 678 24.69 11.24 -6.40
CA ILE A 678 25.36 11.71 -5.18
C ILE A 678 25.71 10.51 -4.28
N ARG A 679 24.75 9.62 -3.98
CA ARG A 679 24.99 8.44 -3.13
C ARG A 679 26.07 7.52 -3.70
N THR A 680 26.03 7.29 -5.02
CA THR A 680 27.05 6.46 -5.71
C THR A 680 28.44 7.10 -5.61
N THR A 681 28.51 8.42 -5.73
CA THR A 681 29.77 9.19 -5.61
C THR A 681 30.35 9.09 -4.20
N LEU A 682 29.52 9.33 -3.18
CA LEU A 682 29.91 9.25 -1.77
C LEU A 682 30.31 7.83 -1.36
N PHE A 683 29.57 6.82 -1.83
CA PHE A 683 29.88 5.41 -1.62
C PHE A 683 31.27 5.07 -2.17
N ASN A 684 31.52 5.36 -3.45
CA ASN A 684 32.80 5.06 -4.09
C ASN A 684 33.96 5.82 -3.41
N ALA A 685 33.77 7.09 -3.07
CA ALA A 685 34.78 7.89 -2.40
C ALA A 685 35.15 7.36 -1.01
N TYR A 686 34.17 6.86 -0.25
CA TYR A 686 34.41 6.25 1.06
C TYR A 686 35.15 4.91 0.94
N GLN A 687 34.79 4.10 -0.07
CA GLN A 687 35.39 2.79 -0.35
C GLN A 687 36.86 2.87 -0.77
N ASP A 688 37.23 3.88 -1.56
CA ASP A 688 38.60 4.03 -2.09
C ASP A 688 39.65 4.27 -0.98
N LYS A 689 39.24 4.62 0.26
CA LYS A 689 40.08 4.93 1.44
C LYS A 689 41.29 5.82 1.12
N SER A 690 41.14 6.69 0.11
CA SER A 690 42.23 7.44 -0.47
C SER A 690 42.51 8.73 0.32
N LYS A 691 43.64 9.37 0.02
CA LYS A 691 43.92 10.74 0.50
C LYS A 691 43.18 11.82 -0.29
N THR A 692 42.22 11.43 -1.14
CA THR A 692 41.44 12.34 -1.99
C THR A 692 39.96 12.34 -1.61
N TYR A 693 39.22 13.39 -1.94
CA TYR A 693 37.77 13.46 -1.72
C TYR A 693 37.07 14.18 -2.89
N PRO A 694 35.81 13.82 -3.22
CA PRO A 694 35.09 14.42 -4.34
C PRO A 694 34.56 15.80 -3.97
N VAL A 695 34.75 16.76 -4.87
CA VAL A 695 33.98 18.00 -4.96
C VAL A 695 32.89 17.76 -5.99
N ILE A 696 31.66 17.57 -5.52
CA ILE A 696 30.51 17.24 -6.37
C ILE A 696 30.03 18.51 -7.08
N VAL A 697 30.03 18.48 -8.41
CA VAL A 697 29.58 19.60 -9.26
C VAL A 697 28.44 19.13 -10.18
N VAL A 698 27.23 19.60 -9.93
CA VAL A 698 26.01 19.27 -10.64
C VAL A 698 25.83 20.22 -11.81
N VAL A 699 25.71 19.69 -13.03
CA VAL A 699 25.59 20.48 -14.26
C VAL A 699 24.17 20.35 -14.81
N THR A 700 23.34 21.34 -14.50
CA THR A 700 21.96 21.46 -15.00
C THR A 700 21.48 22.90 -14.90
N ASP A 701 20.60 23.31 -15.82
CA ASP A 701 19.89 24.59 -15.76
C ASP A 701 18.66 24.55 -14.84
N SER A 702 18.24 23.36 -14.41
CA SER A 702 16.96 23.13 -13.75
C SER A 702 17.11 22.23 -12.53
N ILE A 703 17.97 22.61 -11.58
CA ILE A 703 18.18 21.83 -10.34
C ILE A 703 16.88 21.60 -9.55
N GLN A 704 15.91 22.50 -9.69
CA GLN A 704 14.58 22.36 -9.09
C GLN A 704 13.78 21.16 -9.62
N ASN A 705 14.13 20.65 -10.80
CA ASN A 705 13.54 19.45 -11.39
C ASN A 705 14.33 18.18 -11.04
N ALA A 706 15.48 18.29 -10.36
CA ALA A 706 16.27 17.16 -9.93
C ALA A 706 15.49 16.31 -8.91
N ILE A 707 15.62 15.00 -9.03
CA ILE A 707 14.99 14.05 -8.11
C ILE A 707 16.01 13.78 -7.00
N LEU A 708 15.79 14.44 -5.87
CA LEU A 708 16.63 14.45 -4.68
C LEU A 708 15.82 14.05 -3.45
N ASP A 709 16.46 13.33 -2.53
CA ASP A 709 15.90 13.12 -1.18
C ASP A 709 16.01 14.40 -0.34
N LYS A 710 15.41 14.39 0.86
CA LYS A 710 15.36 15.54 1.77
C LYS A 710 16.74 16.00 2.23
N ASP A 711 17.67 15.07 2.44
CA ASP A 711 19.05 15.29 2.83
C ASP A 711 19.87 13.97 2.74
N PHE A 712 21.19 14.06 2.94
CA PHE A 712 22.15 12.95 2.95
C PHE A 712 22.81 12.77 4.32
N THR A 713 22.15 13.18 5.42
CA THR A 713 22.73 13.17 6.78
C THR A 713 23.11 11.75 7.23
N ASP A 714 22.41 10.72 6.75
CA ASP A 714 22.76 9.31 6.98
C ASP A 714 24.16 8.94 6.46
N LEU A 715 24.68 9.68 5.48
CA LEU A 715 26.00 9.48 4.87
C LEU A 715 27.03 10.51 5.37
N LYS A 716 26.75 11.28 6.42
CA LYS A 716 27.63 12.36 6.91
C LYS A 716 29.07 11.92 7.18
N PHE A 717 29.27 10.66 7.57
CA PHE A 717 30.60 10.07 7.79
C PHE A 717 31.43 9.92 6.50
N THR A 718 30.83 10.07 5.31
CA THR A 718 31.50 9.95 4.00
C THR A 718 32.04 11.27 3.45
N PHE A 719 31.64 12.41 4.02
CA PHE A 719 32.07 13.75 3.63
C PHE A 719 32.54 14.57 4.85
N PRO A 720 33.56 14.10 5.61
CA PRO A 720 34.02 14.77 6.83
C PRO A 720 34.58 16.18 6.61
N GLU A 721 34.97 16.54 5.39
CA GLU A 721 35.50 17.84 5.03
C GLU A 721 34.43 18.93 5.04
N SER A 722 33.32 18.67 4.37
CA SER A 722 32.28 19.66 4.09
C SER A 722 31.02 18.95 3.59
N ASP A 723 29.86 19.47 3.97
CA ASP A 723 28.58 19.00 3.46
C ASP A 723 28.16 19.71 2.17
N LEU A 724 29.05 20.43 1.51
CA LEU A 724 28.71 21.24 0.35
C LEU A 724 28.83 20.45 -0.96
N PHE A 725 27.91 20.73 -1.87
CA PHE A 725 28.04 20.44 -3.28
C PHE A 725 27.67 21.68 -4.11
N PHE A 726 28.00 21.67 -5.39
CA PHE A 726 27.88 22.86 -6.23
C PHE A 726 26.96 22.60 -7.41
N ASN A 727 26.10 23.56 -7.75
CA ASN A 727 25.44 23.62 -9.04
C ASN A 727 26.23 24.55 -9.99
N LEU A 728 26.47 24.10 -11.22
CA LEU A 728 27.10 24.90 -12.26
C LEU A 728 26.05 25.67 -13.07
N ASP A 729 25.93 26.97 -12.79
CA ASP A 729 24.88 27.82 -13.36
C ASP A 729 25.12 28.19 -14.85
N LYS A 730 24.18 28.96 -15.43
CA LYS A 730 24.24 29.43 -16.82
C LYS A 730 25.45 30.27 -17.19
N ASN A 731 26.05 30.91 -16.20
CA ASN A 731 27.17 31.80 -16.37
C ASN A 731 28.51 31.09 -16.10
N GLY A 732 28.48 29.79 -15.77
CA GLY A 732 29.66 29.01 -15.40
C GLY A 732 30.11 29.21 -13.95
N ASN A 733 29.26 29.77 -13.08
CA ASN A 733 29.58 29.94 -11.66
C ASN A 733 29.13 28.73 -10.84
N LEU A 734 29.90 28.42 -9.78
CA LEU A 734 29.55 27.40 -8.80
C LEU A 734 28.64 28.00 -7.72
N ARG A 735 27.41 27.49 -7.63
CA ARG A 735 26.41 27.86 -6.60
C ARG A 735 26.41 26.82 -5.50
N GLU A 736 26.51 27.26 -4.25
CA GLU A 736 26.61 26.37 -3.08
C GLU A 736 25.24 25.78 -2.71
N HIS A 737 25.22 24.48 -2.42
CA HIS A 737 24.09 23.74 -1.89
C HIS A 737 24.59 22.83 -0.74
N SER A 738 23.72 22.50 0.23
CA SER A 738 24.07 21.61 1.34
C SER A 738 23.51 20.20 1.12
N LEU A 739 24.36 19.19 1.35
CA LEU A 739 23.97 17.79 1.44
C LEU A 739 23.16 17.50 2.71
N SER A 740 23.35 18.27 3.79
CA SER A 740 22.70 18.04 5.09
C SER A 740 21.41 18.84 5.27
N GLU A 741 21.24 19.95 4.55
CA GLU A 741 20.14 20.90 4.72
C GLU A 741 19.46 21.25 3.41
N ASN A 742 18.36 20.55 3.09
CA ASN A 742 17.52 20.78 1.90
C ASN A 742 18.34 20.99 0.61
N PRO A 743 18.89 19.90 0.03
CA PRO A 743 19.83 19.95 -1.11
C PRO A 743 19.35 20.74 -2.33
N ILE A 744 18.05 20.83 -2.55
CA ILE A 744 17.46 21.55 -3.69
C ILE A 744 17.63 23.07 -3.56
N LYS A 745 17.74 23.60 -2.34
CA LYS A 745 17.81 25.03 -2.08
C LYS A 745 19.26 25.52 -2.13
N GLU A 746 19.48 26.55 -2.94
CA GLU A 746 20.76 27.27 -3.00
C GLU A 746 21.02 28.00 -1.67
N LEU A 747 22.26 27.93 -1.19
CA LEU A 747 22.72 28.66 -0.01
C LEU A 747 23.08 30.11 -0.35
N PRO A 748 22.94 31.04 0.60
CA PRO A 748 23.41 32.41 0.41
C PRO A 748 24.90 32.45 0.05
N GLU A 749 25.29 33.36 -0.84
CA GLU A 749 26.69 33.53 -1.22
C GLU A 749 27.52 34.02 -0.01
N ILE A 750 28.49 33.21 0.39
CA ILE A 750 29.42 33.52 1.49
C ILE A 750 30.81 33.70 0.89
N HIS A 751 31.43 34.86 1.14
CA HIS A 751 32.80 35.10 0.72
C HIS A 751 33.76 34.29 1.61
N ARG A 752 34.41 33.28 1.05
CA ARG A 752 35.40 32.44 1.75
C ARG A 752 36.81 32.79 1.29
N GLU A 753 37.75 32.82 2.24
CA GLU A 753 39.17 33.06 1.94
C GLU A 753 39.79 31.95 1.09
N CYS A 754 39.30 30.72 1.21
CA CYS A 754 39.68 29.60 0.36
C CYS A 754 38.51 28.62 0.18
N MET A 755 38.27 28.23 -1.07
CA MET A 755 37.35 27.16 -1.44
C MET A 755 38.09 25.81 -1.38
N PHE A 756 37.53 24.79 -0.73
CA PHE A 756 38.13 23.43 -0.61
C PHE A 756 39.38 23.35 0.29
N CYS A 757 39.46 24.21 1.31
CA CYS A 757 40.59 24.27 2.25
C CYS A 757 40.33 23.60 3.61
N GLU A 758 39.17 22.98 3.78
CA GLU A 758 38.73 22.36 5.03
C GLU A 758 39.70 21.25 5.47
N THR A 759 39.94 21.17 6.79
CA THR A 759 40.79 20.14 7.38
C THR A 759 39.94 19.11 8.12
N VAL A 760 40.45 17.87 8.13
CA VAL A 760 39.86 16.73 8.83
C VAL A 760 40.83 16.21 9.87
N LEU A 761 40.32 15.45 10.84
CA LEU A 761 41.14 14.83 11.88
C LEU A 761 41.52 13.42 11.44
N GLU A 762 42.82 13.10 11.49
CA GLU A 762 43.34 11.76 11.20
C GLU A 762 43.29 10.89 12.46
N HIS A 763 42.58 9.76 12.38
CA HIS A 763 42.54 8.74 13.44
C HIS A 763 43.13 7.41 12.95
N LYS A 764 44.07 6.85 13.72
CA LYS A 764 44.69 5.55 13.42
C LYS A 764 44.02 4.46 14.25
N LEU A 765 43.45 3.48 13.57
CA LEU A 765 42.80 2.32 14.18
C LEU A 765 43.82 1.26 14.60
N SER A 766 43.39 0.29 15.44
CA SER A 766 44.24 -0.81 15.91
C SER A 766 44.83 -1.69 14.80
N ASP A 767 44.20 -1.72 13.62
CA ASP A 767 44.65 -2.46 12.43
C ASP A 767 45.59 -1.62 11.51
N ASN A 768 46.04 -0.46 11.99
CA ASN A 768 46.83 0.54 11.26
C ASN A 768 46.11 1.21 10.08
N SER A 769 44.81 0.97 9.88
CA SER A 769 44.03 1.74 8.92
C SER A 769 43.77 3.15 9.44
N VAL A 770 43.57 4.09 8.50
CA VAL A 770 43.35 5.51 8.80
C VAL A 770 41.90 5.87 8.48
N ALA A 771 41.24 6.50 9.45
CA ALA A 771 39.93 7.10 9.28
C ALA A 771 40.03 8.63 9.37
N TYR A 772 39.21 9.34 8.59
CA TYR A 772 39.14 10.79 8.59
C TYR A 772 37.83 11.25 9.24
N LEU A 773 37.94 12.09 10.25
CA LEU A 773 36.80 12.57 11.04
C LEU A 773 36.58 14.06 10.84
N ALA A 774 35.33 14.50 10.90
CA ALA A 774 35.00 15.91 10.90
C ALA A 774 35.60 16.63 12.12
N ASN A 775 36.20 17.80 11.89
CA ASN A 775 36.80 18.63 12.93
C ASN A 775 35.75 19.54 13.61
N ASN A 776 34.83 18.94 14.36
CA ASN A 776 33.64 19.62 14.90
C ASN A 776 33.48 19.55 16.43
N ASN A 777 34.48 19.04 17.16
CA ASN A 777 34.43 18.81 18.62
C ASN A 777 33.25 17.94 19.12
N GLN A 778 32.58 17.21 18.24
CA GLN A 778 31.52 16.24 18.58
C GLN A 778 32.08 14.82 18.49
N PRO A 779 31.58 13.84 19.27
CA PRO A 779 32.01 12.44 19.15
C PRO A 779 31.81 11.88 17.75
N SER A 780 32.51 10.79 17.44
CA SER A 780 32.39 10.12 16.14
C SER A 780 32.48 8.60 16.24
N ILE A 781 31.69 7.92 15.43
CA ILE A 781 31.71 6.47 15.23
C ILE A 781 32.48 6.16 13.94
N ILE A 782 33.45 5.26 14.02
CA ILE A 782 34.24 4.78 12.87
C ILE A 782 33.83 3.35 12.54
N PHE A 783 33.56 3.08 11.27
CA PHE A 783 33.24 1.75 10.77
C PHE A 783 34.47 1.13 10.11
N LYS A 784 34.90 -0.03 10.63
CA LYS A 784 36.11 -0.74 10.16
C LYS A 784 35.80 -1.69 9.01
N LYS A 785 34.66 -2.37 9.08
CA LYS A 785 34.16 -3.29 8.06
C LYS A 785 32.84 -2.79 7.48
N ASP A 786 32.71 -2.90 6.16
CA ASP A 786 31.52 -2.42 5.45
C ASP A 786 30.32 -3.35 5.62
N ILE A 787 30.56 -4.64 5.82
CA ILE A 787 29.54 -5.66 6.07
C ILE A 787 30.03 -6.53 7.22
N PHE A 788 29.19 -6.69 8.24
CA PHE A 788 29.43 -7.62 9.33
C PHE A 788 28.10 -8.12 9.91
N GLU A 789 28.13 -9.35 10.43
CA GLU A 789 27.00 -9.97 11.11
C GLU A 789 27.11 -9.74 12.62
N VAL A 790 25.96 -9.64 13.28
CA VAL A 790 25.87 -9.47 14.73
C VAL A 790 25.16 -10.68 15.30
N SER A 791 25.73 -11.32 16.33
CA SER A 791 25.02 -12.41 16.99
C SER A 791 23.93 -11.87 17.91
N GLU A 792 22.76 -12.51 17.94
CA GLU A 792 21.68 -12.17 18.87
C GLU A 792 22.14 -12.22 20.34
N SER A 793 23.10 -13.11 20.67
CA SER A 793 23.68 -13.24 22.02
C SER A 793 24.51 -12.03 22.46
N GLU A 794 24.96 -11.19 21.53
CA GLU A 794 25.73 -9.98 21.83
C GLU A 794 24.83 -8.79 22.21
N ILE A 795 23.54 -8.88 21.88
CA ILE A 795 22.56 -7.82 22.14
C ILE A 795 21.99 -8.00 23.55
N LYS A 796 22.17 -6.98 24.38
CA LYS A 796 21.71 -6.94 25.78
C LYS A 796 20.76 -5.78 25.99
N GLU A 797 19.80 -5.98 26.88
CA GLU A 797 18.81 -4.97 27.26
C GLU A 797 19.49 -3.72 27.85
N LYS A 798 19.11 -2.53 27.36
CA LYS A 798 19.57 -1.21 27.78
C LYS A 798 21.09 -1.12 27.95
N ASN A 799 21.81 -1.70 27.00
CA ASN A 799 23.27 -1.75 26.97
C ASN A 799 23.84 -0.85 25.86
N TRP A 800 24.76 0.03 26.23
CA TRP A 800 25.33 1.02 25.32
C TRP A 800 26.18 0.37 24.21
N GLN A 801 26.93 -0.69 24.54
CA GLN A 801 27.72 -1.41 23.54
C GLN A 801 26.83 -2.09 22.50
N SER A 802 25.70 -2.67 22.92
CA SER A 802 24.70 -3.22 21.99
C SER A 802 24.12 -2.15 21.07
N ALA A 803 23.86 -0.94 21.59
CA ALA A 803 23.41 0.20 20.78
C ALA A 803 24.47 0.63 19.74
N LEU A 804 25.74 0.70 20.13
CA LEU A 804 26.86 0.97 19.22
C LEU A 804 26.95 -0.09 18.12
N THR A 805 26.85 -1.38 18.47
CA THR A 805 26.88 -2.48 17.49
C THR A 805 25.73 -2.39 16.50
N MET A 806 24.50 -2.12 16.97
CA MET A 806 23.34 -1.92 16.08
C MET A 806 23.48 -0.68 15.19
N GLN A 807 24.07 0.41 15.69
CA GLN A 807 24.35 1.59 14.88
C GLN A 807 25.33 1.27 13.75
N GLY A 808 26.35 0.45 14.01
CA GLY A 808 27.24 -0.02 12.95
C GLY A 808 26.56 -0.92 11.94
N GLN A 809 25.67 -1.81 12.37
CA GLN A 809 24.88 -2.63 11.45
C GLN A 809 23.92 -1.78 10.59
N TRP A 810 23.34 -0.71 11.17
CA TRP A 810 22.55 0.26 10.41
C TRP A 810 23.40 1.02 9.39
N THR A 811 24.59 1.48 9.80
CA THR A 811 25.47 2.24 8.91
C THR A 811 26.04 1.37 7.79
N SER A 812 26.32 0.09 8.08
CA SER A 812 26.63 -0.93 7.08
C SER A 812 25.52 -1.03 6.03
N GLN A 813 24.25 -1.01 6.42
CA GLN A 813 23.12 -1.01 5.50
C GLN A 813 22.96 0.31 4.72
N ILE A 814 23.34 1.45 5.29
CA ILE A 814 23.35 2.73 4.55
C ILE A 814 24.43 2.70 3.46
N LEU A 815 25.62 2.20 3.81
CA LEU A 815 26.75 2.11 2.87
C LEU A 815 26.55 1.00 1.83
N ARG A 816 25.91 -0.12 2.22
CA ARG A 816 25.61 -1.29 1.39
C ARG A 816 24.10 -1.58 1.42
N PRO A 817 23.27 -0.78 0.72
CA PRO A 817 21.81 -0.92 0.79
C PRO A 817 21.28 -2.27 0.30
N GLU A 818 22.05 -3.00 -0.51
CA GLU A 818 21.69 -4.31 -1.04
C GLU A 818 21.50 -5.39 0.05
N ILE A 819 22.12 -5.24 1.22
CA ILE A 819 21.92 -6.15 2.36
C ILE A 819 20.75 -5.74 3.26
N SER A 820 20.18 -4.54 3.04
CA SER A 820 19.27 -3.92 4.00
C SER A 820 17.90 -4.60 4.09
N ASP A 821 17.46 -5.30 3.04
CA ASP A 821 16.21 -6.07 3.06
C ASP A 821 16.36 -7.35 3.91
N LYS A 822 17.54 -7.99 3.84
CA LYS A 822 17.87 -9.20 4.63
C LYS A 822 18.02 -8.85 6.11
N GLU A 823 18.76 -7.77 6.41
CA GLU A 823 19.12 -7.41 7.79
C GLU A 823 18.03 -6.64 8.54
N TRP A 824 16.99 -6.15 7.86
CA TRP A 824 15.90 -5.40 8.48
C TRP A 824 15.22 -6.15 9.63
N LEU A 825 14.92 -7.44 9.45
CA LEU A 825 14.27 -8.25 10.49
C LEU A 825 15.17 -8.41 11.74
N ASN A 826 16.48 -8.55 11.53
CA ASN A 826 17.45 -8.63 12.60
C ASN A 826 17.50 -7.30 13.36
N MET A 827 17.55 -6.16 12.66
CA MET A 827 17.53 -4.84 13.29
C MET A 827 16.28 -4.58 14.14
N VAL A 828 15.09 -5.00 13.67
CA VAL A 828 13.85 -4.90 14.46
C VAL A 828 13.94 -5.79 15.69
N ARG A 829 14.44 -7.03 15.55
CA ARG A 829 14.61 -7.95 16.67
C ARG A 829 15.61 -7.43 17.70
N TYR A 830 16.77 -6.94 17.28
CA TYR A 830 17.79 -6.41 18.18
C TYR A 830 17.32 -5.16 18.90
N SER A 831 16.56 -4.30 18.24
CA SER A 831 15.85 -3.18 18.88
C SER A 831 14.91 -3.67 19.99
N PHE A 832 14.12 -4.72 19.76
CA PHE A 832 13.24 -5.28 20.80
C PHE A 832 13.98 -5.91 21.97
N ILE A 833 15.09 -6.62 21.73
CA ILE A 833 15.92 -7.22 22.79
C ILE A 833 16.61 -6.13 23.61
N SER A 834 17.22 -5.16 22.94
CA SER A 834 17.97 -4.08 23.58
C SER A 834 17.08 -3.02 24.22
N LYS A 835 15.81 -2.90 23.78
CA LYS A 835 14.94 -1.76 24.03
C LYS A 835 15.54 -0.43 23.56
N VAL A 836 16.47 -0.44 22.62
CA VAL A 836 17.02 0.79 22.05
C VAL A 836 16.37 1.03 20.70
N MET A 837 15.77 2.21 20.54
CA MET A 837 15.13 2.58 19.29
C MET A 837 16.16 2.69 18.17
N THR A 838 15.81 2.16 17.00
CA THR A 838 16.62 2.20 15.78
C THR A 838 15.84 2.86 14.65
N PRO A 839 16.45 3.20 13.51
CA PRO A 839 15.74 3.85 12.40
C PRO A 839 14.59 3.04 11.77
N VAL A 840 14.50 1.74 12.06
CA VAL A 840 13.45 0.82 11.61
C VAL A 840 12.41 0.49 12.69
N THR A 841 12.56 1.05 13.89
CA THR A 841 11.61 0.89 15.01
C THR A 841 11.15 2.24 15.54
N SER A 842 10.09 2.23 16.33
CA SER A 842 9.47 3.43 16.89
C SER A 842 8.83 3.09 18.22
N TYR A 843 8.95 4.00 19.19
CA TYR A 843 8.15 3.95 20.40
C TYR A 843 6.77 4.55 20.14
N LEU A 844 5.71 3.82 20.50
CA LEU A 844 4.33 4.26 20.38
C LEU A 844 3.56 4.00 21.68
N VAL A 845 2.87 5.00 22.20
CA VAL A 845 1.87 4.83 23.27
C VAL A 845 0.47 4.73 22.64
N VAL A 846 -0.30 3.76 23.12
CA VAL A 846 -1.69 3.49 22.72
C VAL A 846 -2.58 3.36 23.96
N GLU A 847 -3.87 3.63 23.81
CA GLU A 847 -4.82 3.76 24.91
C GLU A 847 -5.41 2.44 25.39
N ASN A 848 -5.51 1.44 24.50
CA ASN A 848 -6.29 0.24 24.80
C ASN A 848 -5.75 -1.03 24.12
N GLU A 849 -6.16 -2.18 24.67
CA GLU A 849 -5.75 -3.51 24.20
C GLU A 849 -6.12 -3.81 22.74
N ALA A 850 -7.20 -3.21 22.22
CA ALA A 850 -7.59 -3.42 20.83
C ALA A 850 -6.64 -2.71 19.86
N GLN A 851 -6.15 -1.52 20.21
CA GLN A 851 -5.08 -0.82 19.48
C GLN A 851 -3.76 -1.61 19.56
N LYS A 852 -3.40 -2.17 20.73
CA LYS A 852 -2.22 -3.05 20.88
C LYS A 852 -2.31 -4.30 19.99
N ALA A 853 -3.46 -4.96 19.96
CA ALA A 853 -3.68 -6.12 19.09
C ALA A 853 -3.60 -5.78 17.59
N MET A 854 -4.14 -4.61 17.20
CA MET A 854 -4.02 -4.13 15.83
C MET A 854 -2.59 -3.75 15.45
N LEU A 855 -1.83 -3.13 16.35
CA LEU A 855 -0.40 -2.85 16.18
C LEU A 855 0.37 -4.16 15.93
N LYS A 856 0.16 -5.17 16.77
CA LYS A 856 0.77 -6.49 16.59
C LYS A 856 0.44 -7.11 15.24
N LYS A 857 -0.83 -7.12 14.84
CA LYS A 857 -1.27 -7.65 13.54
C LYS A 857 -0.65 -6.90 12.37
N LYS A 858 -0.54 -5.58 12.46
CA LYS A 858 0.07 -4.74 11.41
C LYS A 858 1.58 -4.92 11.34
N GLN A 859 2.22 -5.12 12.48
CA GLN A 859 3.62 -5.48 12.55
C GLN A 859 3.90 -6.85 11.90
N GLU A 860 3.10 -7.88 12.21
CA GLU A 860 3.20 -9.19 11.53
C GLU A 860 3.01 -9.04 10.02
N GLN A 861 2.08 -8.19 9.58
CA GLN A 861 1.85 -7.91 8.17
C GLN A 861 3.04 -7.19 7.51
N ALA A 862 3.63 -6.18 8.16
CA ALA A 862 4.78 -5.44 7.64
C ALA A 862 6.00 -6.36 7.52
N LEU A 863 6.34 -7.09 8.59
CA LEU A 863 7.51 -7.95 8.65
C LEU A 863 7.45 -9.15 7.68
N ALA A 864 6.26 -9.56 7.25
CA ALA A 864 6.08 -10.62 6.25
C ALA A 864 6.18 -10.14 4.80
N GLY A 865 6.08 -8.84 4.56
CA GLY A 865 6.12 -8.25 3.22
C GLY A 865 7.49 -7.68 2.85
N ASN A 866 7.60 -7.17 1.62
CA ASN A 866 8.79 -6.45 1.18
C ASN A 866 8.99 -5.15 1.99
N LYS A 867 10.18 -4.95 2.57
CA LYS A 867 10.59 -3.76 3.35
C LYS A 867 10.30 -2.45 2.62
N SER A 868 10.38 -2.41 1.30
CA SER A 868 10.18 -1.19 0.51
C SER A 868 8.71 -0.82 0.30
N LEU A 869 7.77 -1.72 0.61
CA LEU A 869 6.32 -1.47 0.57
C LEU A 869 5.80 -0.87 1.88
N ASP A 870 4.67 -0.17 1.82
CA ASP A 870 4.11 0.63 2.91
C ASP A 870 2.77 0.10 3.40
N LEU A 871 2.40 0.42 4.65
CA LEU A 871 1.10 0.03 5.22
C LEU A 871 -0.03 0.99 4.86
N GLY A 872 0.29 2.18 4.36
CA GLY A 872 -0.65 3.24 4.01
C GLY A 872 0.07 4.47 3.46
N GLU A 873 -0.64 5.58 3.39
CA GLU A 873 -0.04 6.87 3.05
C GLU A 873 0.84 7.42 4.18
N ASP A 874 1.75 8.31 3.80
CA ASP A 874 2.58 9.07 4.75
C ASP A 874 1.70 9.83 5.75
N THR A 875 2.19 10.01 6.97
CA THR A 875 1.49 10.63 8.10
C THR A 875 1.31 12.15 7.95
N GLN A 876 0.67 12.60 6.88
CA GLN A 876 0.47 14.03 6.64
C GLN A 876 -0.59 14.62 7.56
N ARG A 877 -0.35 15.82 8.07
CA ARG A 877 -1.36 16.66 8.72
C ARG A 877 -2.32 17.16 7.64
N MET A 878 -3.62 16.88 7.77
CA MET A 878 -4.60 17.52 6.91
C MET A 878 -4.60 19.02 7.23
N SER A 879 -4.39 19.85 6.20
CA SER A 879 -4.58 21.29 6.33
C SER A 879 -6.05 21.54 6.61
N GLU A 880 -6.37 22.32 7.65
CA GLU A 880 -7.75 22.71 7.94
C GLU A 880 -8.38 23.35 6.70
N PRO A 881 -9.62 22.97 6.31
CA PRO A 881 -10.33 23.67 5.25
C PRO A 881 -10.45 25.14 5.66
N SER A 882 -10.08 26.06 4.76
CA SER A 882 -10.17 27.49 5.08
C SER A 882 -11.60 27.84 5.50
N LEU A 883 -11.75 28.75 6.46
CA LEU A 883 -13.05 29.26 6.93
C LEU A 883 -13.92 29.76 5.76
N ILE A 884 -13.28 30.25 4.70
CA ILE A 884 -13.91 30.64 3.43
C ILE A 884 -14.52 29.42 2.71
N LEU A 885 -13.80 28.30 2.63
CA LEU A 885 -14.31 27.08 2.01
C LEU A 885 -15.50 26.49 2.81
N LEU A 886 -15.41 26.52 4.15
CA LEU A 886 -16.49 26.10 5.04
C LEU A 886 -17.74 26.99 4.91
N THR A 887 -17.56 28.32 4.82
CA THR A 887 -18.67 29.25 4.61
C THR A 887 -19.30 29.11 3.23
N ILE A 888 -18.51 28.81 2.18
CA ILE A 888 -19.02 28.46 0.85
C ILE A 888 -19.84 27.17 0.91
N LEU A 889 -19.33 26.12 1.56
CA LEU A 889 -20.04 24.85 1.70
C LEU A 889 -21.32 24.99 2.52
N LEU A 890 -21.28 25.77 3.61
CA LEU A 890 -22.46 26.08 4.41
C LEU A 890 -23.48 26.89 3.59
N GLY A 891 -23.03 27.88 2.82
CA GLY A 891 -23.86 28.66 1.91
C GLY A 891 -24.51 27.80 0.82
N LEU A 892 -23.76 26.87 0.22
CA LEU A 892 -24.29 25.90 -0.74
C LEU A 892 -25.30 24.94 -0.10
N ALA A 893 -25.06 24.48 1.13
CA ALA A 893 -25.98 23.62 1.87
C ALA A 893 -27.29 24.35 2.22
N ILE A 894 -27.20 25.62 2.65
CA ILE A 894 -28.36 26.47 2.92
C ILE A 894 -29.14 26.75 1.62
N TRP A 895 -28.45 27.13 0.54
CA TRP A 895 -29.06 27.36 -0.77
C TRP A 895 -29.77 26.10 -1.31
N TYR A 896 -29.13 24.93 -1.19
CA TYR A 896 -29.73 23.65 -1.57
C TYR A 896 -30.98 23.32 -0.73
N ARG A 897 -30.95 23.62 0.58
CA ARG A 897 -32.10 23.43 1.49
C ARG A 897 -33.25 24.39 1.15
N GLU A 898 -32.97 25.64 0.80
CA GLU A 898 -33.97 26.62 0.36
C GLU A 898 -34.59 26.25 -0.99
N LYS A 899 -33.77 25.78 -1.94
CA LYS A 899 -34.25 25.30 -3.24
C LYS A 899 -35.21 24.11 -3.09
N ARG A 900 -34.91 23.16 -2.18
CA ARG A 900 -35.84 22.05 -1.86
C ARG A 900 -37.13 22.51 -1.19
N LYS A 901 -37.08 23.52 -0.31
CA LYS A 901 -38.31 24.07 0.31
C LYS A 901 -39.25 24.70 -0.71
N ARG A 902 -38.70 25.41 -1.71
CA ARG A 902 -39.51 26.02 -2.78
C ARG A 902 -40.17 24.96 -3.69
N GLN A 903 -39.50 23.84 -3.95
CA GLN A 903 -40.08 22.72 -4.72
C GLN A 903 -41.18 21.92 -3.98
N TRP A 904 -41.41 22.17 -2.69
CA TRP A 904 -42.49 21.54 -1.92
C TRP A 904 -43.68 22.49 -1.68
N THR A 905 -43.55 23.75 -2.11
CA THR A 905 -44.58 24.80 -1.96
C THR A 905 -45.18 25.24 -3.30
N GLU A 906 -44.71 24.67 -4.40
CA GLU A 906 -45.38 24.57 -5.71
C GLU A 906 -45.90 23.14 -5.88
#